data_AF-A0A7J4UUG9-F1
#
_entry.id   AF-A0A7J4UUG9-F1
#
_cell.length_a   1.000
_cell.length_b   1.000
_cell.length_c   1.000
_cell.angle_alpha   90.00
_cell.angle_beta   90.00
_cell.angle_gamma   90.00
#
_symmetry.space_group_name_H-M   'P 1'
#
loop_
_entity.id
_entity.type
_entity.pdbx_description
1 polymer ?
#
loop_
_entity_poly.entity_id
_entity_poly.type
_entity_poly.pdbx_seq_one_letter_code
_entity_poly.pdbx_strand_id
1 'polypeptide(L)'
;MNNKTTIFMIFLVSIVILAGCTTTVNPRTPVNTGSPNTPSGPILAGNNQTGDVLKFNSINELNAFLLENSNNQNYDIRGGVMMESAKISATASDSGAPSAGADQYSQTNVQVAGVDEADFVKNDDKYIYLVQDNKLIIVDAFNNKEIVSETDLPKNTYANNMFLYKNRVVVLAQSSDESFYFNKYDIMPQQTYEQMTKVLIYDVSDKEDPALSETFKVSGSYFQSRMIDDIVYLVAVKYAQYPVRPPVVFAQKVINPDIYYFDNGEEQYNYNIIVSVDVSNEKVIDSEVYLLGYSNTLMMSEDNIYIAFQKQPHRCWGWYCRDNSYDKERFTDVVVPLLEGSLKEDVQDILRLKISDEEQWNRISERLTEFFNKLQDDEDLQDEYDKMFNDIQEALDDYDAKQLLENSKTIIHKIAVDEGELSYQTKGSADGRLLNQFSLDEYEGNLRVATTVDLWMNSGRKTYNNVYVLDEDMDLIGKVENIAKDEQIYSTRFMGDKLYMVTFRQVDPFFVIDLSDPKNPEMLGKLKIPGYSSYLHPYNEDFIIGVGKQTEINDWGGATIKGVKISLFDVSDFENPKEVDTFEMGMQGTDSPILYDHKAFLLFDDVLVIPISEITQRETRGQYGYDYKYWDGAYVFKVSKNGFDLIGKVKHDSRSSSYYNWYGRASVSRSIIMDNELFTISNKYIKVNDLENDLDGLGSITLPGNDNAPIYYTEPTVR
;
A
#
# COMPACT_ATOMS: atom_id res chain seq x y z
N MET A 1 -29.60 54.33 -36.49
CA MET A 1 -29.00 55.67 -36.72
C MET A 1 -28.70 56.28 -35.36
N ASN A 2 -27.64 57.09 -35.27
CA ASN A 2 -27.28 58.18 -34.32
C ASN A 2 -28.31 58.52 -33.21
N ASN A 3 -28.02 58.93 -31.95
CA ASN A 3 -26.81 59.24 -31.13
C ASN A 3 -27.32 59.57 -29.68
N LYS A 4 -26.59 59.59 -28.54
CA LYS A 4 -25.22 59.17 -28.15
C LYS A 4 -25.10 59.04 -26.59
N THR A 5 -23.87 58.72 -26.13
CA THR A 5 -23.09 59.09 -24.90
C THR A 5 -23.63 60.31 -24.08
N THR A 6 -23.45 60.49 -22.74
CA THR A 6 -22.22 60.32 -21.91
C THR A 6 -22.43 60.30 -20.36
N ILE A 7 -21.75 59.37 -19.69
CA ILE A 7 -20.97 59.36 -18.40
C ILE A 7 -21.01 60.58 -17.44
N PHE A 8 -20.97 60.31 -16.10
CA PHE A 8 -20.32 60.99 -14.93
C PHE A 8 -21.26 60.97 -13.67
N MET A 9 -20.85 60.88 -12.37
CA MET A 9 -19.61 60.42 -11.68
C MET A 9 -19.79 60.41 -10.12
N ILE A 10 -19.45 59.30 -9.43
CA ILE A 10 -18.93 59.19 -8.02
C ILE A 10 -19.80 59.54 -6.76
N PHE A 11 -19.43 58.90 -5.62
CA PHE A 11 -19.72 59.13 -4.18
C PHE A 11 -21.11 58.87 -3.54
N LEU A 12 -21.34 57.59 -3.17
CA LEU A 12 -21.53 57.06 -1.81
C LEU A 12 -21.86 58.04 -0.64
N VAL A 13 -23.05 57.91 -0.02
CA VAL A 13 -23.35 58.21 1.40
C VAL A 13 -24.39 57.20 1.93
N SER A 14 -24.23 56.73 3.17
CA SER A 14 -25.14 55.81 3.87
C SER A 14 -26.09 56.53 4.83
N ILE A 15 -27.30 55.99 5.10
CA ILE A 15 -28.11 56.35 6.28
C ILE A 15 -29.08 55.21 6.65
N VAL A 16 -29.46 55.15 7.94
CA VAL A 16 -30.26 54.08 8.59
C VAL A 16 -31.49 54.72 9.26
N ILE A 17 -32.61 53.99 9.41
CA ILE A 17 -33.48 53.91 10.63
C ILE A 17 -34.88 53.29 10.36
N LEU A 18 -35.39 52.62 11.41
CA LEU A 18 -36.53 51.73 11.59
C LEU A 18 -37.95 52.25 11.23
N ALA A 19 -38.87 51.31 10.94
CA ALA A 19 -40.17 51.04 11.63
C ALA A 19 -41.17 50.29 10.70
N GLY A 20 -42.11 49.43 11.14
CA GLY A 20 -42.35 48.82 12.47
C GLY A 20 -43.81 48.33 12.63
N CYS A 21 -44.02 47.08 13.12
CA CYS A 21 -45.24 46.44 13.71
C CYS A 21 -44.99 44.91 13.75
N THR A 22 -44.89 44.15 14.86
CA THR A 22 -45.76 43.92 16.04
C THR A 22 -47.06 43.17 15.68
N THR A 23 -47.61 42.19 16.42
CA THR A 23 -47.35 41.53 17.74
C THR A 23 -47.54 39.99 17.61
N THR A 24 -47.41 39.04 18.57
CA THR A 24 -47.20 38.97 20.05
C THR A 24 -46.29 37.76 20.40
N VAL A 25 -45.79 37.68 21.65
CA VAL A 25 -45.34 36.44 22.33
C VAL A 25 -45.73 36.53 23.82
N ASN A 26 -46.03 35.40 24.47
CA ASN A 26 -46.36 35.32 25.91
C ASN A 26 -45.27 34.54 26.67
N PRO A 27 -44.81 34.98 27.86
CA PRO A 27 -43.64 34.40 28.53
C PRO A 27 -43.97 33.16 29.38
N ARG A 28 -42.98 32.29 29.58
CA ARG A 28 -42.91 31.33 30.69
C ARG A 28 -41.53 31.37 31.36
N THR A 29 -41.51 30.99 32.63
CA THR A 29 -40.41 31.20 33.58
C THR A 29 -39.16 30.37 33.30
N PRO A 30 -37.95 30.86 33.65
CA PRO A 30 -36.74 30.06 33.61
C PRO A 30 -36.79 28.95 34.66
N VAL A 31 -36.33 27.75 34.30
CA VAL A 31 -36.08 26.64 35.23
C VAL A 31 -34.58 26.56 35.47
N ASN A 32 -34.18 26.41 36.73
CA ASN A 32 -32.79 26.36 37.14
C ASN A 32 -32.17 24.99 36.81
N THR A 33 -31.25 24.93 35.84
CA THR A 33 -30.49 23.73 35.49
C THR A 33 -29.07 23.86 36.04
N GLY A 34 -28.73 23.02 37.01
CA GLY A 34 -27.33 22.84 37.44
C GLY A 34 -26.49 22.18 36.36
N SER A 35 -25.18 22.10 36.58
CA SER A 35 -24.20 21.56 35.64
C SER A 35 -24.61 20.19 35.08
N PRO A 36 -24.47 19.94 33.77
CA PRO A 36 -24.28 18.59 33.27
C PRO A 36 -23.00 18.05 33.92
N ASN A 37 -23.08 16.88 34.55
CA ASN A 37 -21.87 16.13 34.85
C ASN A 37 -21.23 15.69 33.52
N THR A 38 -19.91 15.66 33.46
CA THR A 38 -19.20 14.97 32.38
C THR A 38 -19.68 13.52 32.30
N PRO A 39 -20.07 13.02 31.12
CA PRO A 39 -20.33 11.59 30.95
C PRO A 39 -19.00 10.85 31.11
N SER A 40 -18.83 10.12 32.22
CA SER A 40 -17.84 9.05 32.27
C SER A 40 -18.26 8.00 31.24
N GLY A 41 -17.44 7.80 30.20
CA GLY A 41 -17.71 6.78 29.19
C GLY A 41 -17.87 5.39 29.84
N PRO A 42 -18.81 4.55 29.38
CA PRO A 42 -18.95 3.20 29.90
C PRO A 42 -17.73 2.38 29.45
N ILE A 43 -16.85 2.03 30.39
CA ILE A 43 -15.79 1.05 30.14
C ILE A 43 -16.46 -0.25 29.67
N LEU A 44 -16.26 -0.60 28.40
CA LEU A 44 -16.71 -1.87 27.84
C LEU A 44 -15.89 -2.98 28.50
N ALA A 45 -16.53 -3.73 29.39
CA ALA A 45 -15.88 -4.80 30.15
C ALA A 45 -15.66 -6.05 29.28
N GLY A 46 -14.66 -5.98 28.40
CA GLY A 46 -14.15 -7.15 27.70
C GLY A 46 -13.60 -8.19 28.68
N ASN A 47 -13.83 -9.47 28.40
CA ASN A 47 -13.12 -10.56 29.09
C ASN A 47 -11.75 -10.72 28.43
N ASN A 48 -10.70 -10.17 29.04
CA ASN A 48 -9.34 -10.28 28.51
C ASN A 48 -8.91 -11.75 28.33
N GLN A 49 -8.63 -12.14 27.09
CA GLN A 49 -7.70 -13.22 26.76
C GLN A 49 -6.66 -12.63 25.82
N THR A 50 -5.43 -12.55 26.32
CA THR A 50 -4.23 -11.94 25.70
C THR A 50 -4.36 -10.48 25.22
N GLY A 51 -3.22 -9.82 25.02
CA GLY A 51 -3.11 -8.35 24.96
C GLY A 51 -3.57 -7.72 23.64
N ASP A 52 -4.86 -7.44 23.56
CA ASP A 52 -5.50 -6.26 22.94
C ASP A 52 -6.59 -6.54 21.88
N VAL A 53 -6.84 -7.80 21.53
CA VAL A 53 -7.97 -8.15 20.66
C VAL A 53 -9.28 -8.20 21.48
N LEU A 54 -10.30 -7.48 21.03
CA LEU A 54 -11.63 -7.43 21.63
C LEU A 54 -12.68 -7.98 20.66
N LYS A 55 -13.68 -8.70 21.16
CA LYS A 55 -14.70 -9.39 20.34
C LYS A 55 -16.07 -8.77 20.56
N PHE A 56 -16.77 -8.39 19.49
CA PHE A 56 -18.15 -7.93 19.58
C PHE A 56 -19.10 -9.10 19.90
N ASN A 57 -19.82 -9.00 21.02
CA ASN A 57 -20.76 -10.01 21.48
C ASN A 57 -22.15 -9.83 20.84
N SER A 58 -22.40 -8.71 20.16
CA SER A 58 -23.64 -8.50 19.40
C SER A 58 -23.52 -7.43 18.32
N ILE A 59 -24.42 -7.52 17.31
CA ILE A 59 -24.62 -6.47 16.30
C ILE A 59 -25.02 -5.11 16.94
N ASN A 60 -25.63 -5.10 18.13
CA ASN A 60 -25.94 -3.85 18.84
C ASN A 60 -24.69 -3.15 19.37
N GLU A 61 -23.72 -3.91 19.85
CA GLU A 61 -22.42 -3.42 20.34
C GLU A 61 -21.60 -2.82 19.20
N LEU A 62 -21.49 -3.55 18.09
CA LEU A 62 -20.88 -3.07 16.84
C LEU A 62 -21.59 -1.82 16.26
N ASN A 63 -22.92 -1.75 16.32
CA ASN A 63 -23.65 -0.53 15.94
C ASN A 63 -23.35 0.65 16.87
N ALA A 64 -23.24 0.42 18.19
CA ALA A 64 -22.91 1.47 19.14
C ALA A 64 -21.48 1.99 18.89
N PHE A 65 -20.50 1.09 18.77
CA PHE A 65 -19.11 1.42 18.47
C PHE A 65 -18.95 2.22 17.17
N LEU A 66 -19.55 1.77 16.05
CA LEU A 66 -19.49 2.54 14.79
C LEU A 66 -20.29 3.84 14.87
N LEU A 67 -21.41 3.92 15.62
CA LEU A 67 -22.13 5.18 15.80
C LEU A 67 -21.32 6.20 16.60
N GLU A 68 -20.65 5.79 17.67
CA GLU A 68 -19.80 6.65 18.48
C GLU A 68 -18.62 7.21 17.65
N ASN A 69 -17.88 6.33 16.96
CA ASN A 69 -16.76 6.73 16.11
C ASN A 69 -17.20 7.55 14.86
N SER A 70 -18.38 7.30 14.30
CA SER A 70 -18.86 8.01 13.09
C SER A 70 -19.43 9.42 13.32
N ASN A 71 -19.94 9.75 14.52
CA ASN A 71 -20.66 11.02 14.72
C ASN A 71 -19.74 12.26 14.74
N ASN A 72 -18.44 12.08 14.97
CA ASN A 72 -17.43 13.15 14.87
C ASN A 72 -17.16 13.63 13.42
N GLN A 73 -17.76 12.98 12.41
CA GLN A 73 -17.69 13.39 11.01
C GLN A 73 -18.54 14.64 10.68
N ASN A 74 -19.48 15.05 11.55
CA ASN A 74 -20.56 15.99 11.18
C ASN A 74 -20.31 17.50 11.37
N TYR A 75 -19.10 17.94 11.75
CA TYR A 75 -18.75 19.36 11.74
C TYR A 75 -17.88 19.75 10.53
N ASP A 76 -18.46 20.70 9.77
CA ASP A 76 -17.98 21.52 8.65
C ASP A 76 -17.63 20.85 7.30
N ILE A 77 -18.66 20.67 6.45
CA ILE A 77 -18.50 20.46 5.00
C ILE A 77 -19.14 21.63 4.24
N ARG A 78 -18.39 22.74 4.09
CA ARG A 78 -18.72 23.83 3.16
C ARG A 78 -17.57 24.35 2.29
N GLY A 79 -16.85 23.41 1.68
CA GLY A 79 -16.25 23.60 0.35
C GLY A 79 -14.73 23.57 0.31
N GLY A 80 -14.20 22.83 -0.67
CA GLY A 80 -12.75 22.72 -0.90
C GLY A 80 -12.40 21.54 -1.80
N VAL A 81 -12.30 21.80 -3.11
CA VAL A 81 -11.37 21.19 -4.09
C VAL A 81 -10.97 19.71 -3.88
N MET A 82 -11.34 18.83 -4.84
CA MET A 82 -10.63 17.56 -5.04
C MET A 82 -9.17 17.83 -5.41
N MET A 83 -8.22 17.14 -4.75
CA MET A 83 -6.82 17.10 -5.18
C MET A 83 -6.33 15.65 -5.30
N GLU A 84 -5.19 15.49 -5.96
CA GLU A 84 -4.83 14.28 -6.71
C GLU A 84 -4.06 13.26 -5.84
N SER A 85 -4.51 12.00 -5.85
CA SER A 85 -3.92 10.93 -5.03
C SER A 85 -2.55 10.50 -5.58
N ALA A 86 -1.52 10.55 -4.73
CA ALA A 86 -0.17 10.09 -5.08
C ALA A 86 -0.14 8.58 -5.36
N LYS A 87 0.65 8.16 -6.35
CA LYS A 87 0.74 6.74 -6.75
C LYS A 87 1.64 5.93 -5.81
N ILE A 88 1.16 4.75 -5.43
CA ILE A 88 1.87 3.73 -4.65
C ILE A 88 2.27 2.59 -5.61
N SER A 89 3.44 1.96 -5.41
CA SER A 89 3.97 0.87 -6.26
C SER A 89 4.51 -0.28 -5.41
N ALA A 90 4.41 -1.53 -5.89
CA ALA A 90 4.74 -2.74 -5.13
C ALA A 90 5.82 -3.61 -5.82
N THR A 91 6.82 -4.08 -5.06
CA THR A 91 8.04 -4.75 -5.58
C THR A 91 8.75 -5.60 -4.51
N ALA A 92 9.32 -6.77 -4.88
CA ALA A 92 9.41 -7.96 -4.00
C ALA A 92 10.61 -8.23 -3.06
N SER A 93 10.33 -9.11 -2.07
CA SER A 93 11.23 -9.84 -1.16
C SER A 93 11.11 -11.36 -1.35
N ASP A 94 11.39 -12.18 -0.33
CA ASP A 94 12.25 -13.36 -0.49
C ASP A 94 11.64 -14.67 -1.01
N SER A 95 11.36 -14.69 -2.31
CA SER A 95 11.60 -15.86 -3.15
C SER A 95 13.05 -16.36 -3.01
N GLY A 96 13.31 -17.14 -1.97
CA GLY A 96 14.48 -18.00 -1.91
C GLY A 96 14.51 -18.89 -3.16
N ALA A 97 15.67 -18.98 -3.82
CA ALA A 97 15.79 -19.76 -5.04
C ALA A 97 15.29 -21.20 -4.79
N PRO A 98 14.40 -21.74 -5.64
CA PRO A 98 13.87 -23.09 -5.43
C PRO A 98 15.03 -24.07 -5.35
N SER A 99 15.03 -24.90 -4.30
CA SER A 99 15.99 -26.01 -4.22
C SER A 99 15.87 -26.82 -5.52
N ALA A 100 17.00 -27.11 -6.16
CA ALA A 100 17.06 -27.70 -7.51
C ALA A 100 16.59 -29.18 -7.52
N GLY A 101 15.31 -29.36 -7.28
CA GLY A 101 14.59 -30.62 -7.04
C GLY A 101 14.05 -31.26 -8.31
N ALA A 102 14.82 -31.24 -9.40
CA ALA A 102 14.58 -32.01 -10.63
C ALA A 102 13.28 -31.75 -11.42
N ASP A 103 12.47 -30.74 -11.09
CA ASP A 103 11.38 -30.27 -11.93
C ASP A 103 11.90 -29.36 -13.06
N GLN A 104 11.47 -29.60 -14.29
CA GLN A 104 12.03 -28.98 -15.50
C GLN A 104 11.34 -27.66 -15.92
N TYR A 105 10.71 -26.95 -14.97
CA TYR A 105 9.89 -25.79 -15.28
C TYR A 105 9.90 -24.70 -14.19
N SER A 106 9.65 -23.46 -14.61
CA SER A 106 9.60 -22.30 -13.72
C SER A 106 8.22 -22.10 -13.08
N GLN A 107 8.20 -21.76 -11.80
CA GLN A 107 7.00 -21.38 -11.05
C GLN A 107 6.84 -19.84 -10.97
N THR A 108 5.75 -19.37 -10.36
CA THR A 108 5.54 -17.93 -10.09
C THR A 108 6.61 -17.41 -9.12
N ASN A 109 7.13 -16.21 -9.34
CA ASN A 109 7.98 -15.52 -8.36
C ASN A 109 7.13 -15.09 -7.13
N VAL A 110 7.39 -15.67 -5.96
CA VAL A 110 6.60 -15.50 -4.71
C VAL A 110 7.31 -14.63 -3.65
N GLN A 111 6.65 -14.34 -2.53
CA GLN A 111 7.27 -13.60 -1.41
C GLN A 111 8.08 -14.49 -0.46
N VAL A 112 7.64 -15.72 -0.21
CA VAL A 112 8.27 -16.65 0.74
C VAL A 112 8.25 -18.04 0.11
N ALA A 113 9.29 -18.84 0.32
CA ALA A 113 9.27 -20.25 -0.05
C ALA A 113 8.10 -20.97 0.66
N GLY A 114 7.51 -22.00 0.03
CA GLY A 114 6.34 -22.72 0.56
C GLY A 114 5.00 -21.99 0.43
N VAL A 115 4.99 -20.65 0.38
CA VAL A 115 3.77 -19.82 0.37
C VAL A 115 3.49 -19.25 -1.03
N ASP A 116 2.63 -19.90 -1.81
CA ASP A 116 2.27 -19.45 -3.16
C ASP A 116 1.41 -18.16 -3.14
N GLU A 117 1.53 -17.37 -4.20
CA GLU A 117 0.72 -16.16 -4.43
C GLU A 117 -0.19 -16.33 -5.65
N ALA A 118 -1.46 -15.90 -5.53
CA ALA A 118 -2.40 -15.93 -6.63
C ALA A 118 -1.93 -15.07 -7.81
N ASP A 119 -2.12 -15.58 -9.03
CA ASP A 119 -1.76 -14.88 -10.27
C ASP A 119 -2.76 -15.21 -11.39
N PHE A 120 -2.78 -14.45 -12.48
CA PHE A 120 -3.65 -14.74 -13.62
C PHE A 120 -3.15 -15.93 -14.47
N VAL A 121 -1.93 -16.43 -14.22
CA VAL A 121 -1.30 -17.57 -14.89
C VAL A 121 -0.67 -18.54 -13.89
N LYS A 122 -0.80 -19.85 -14.16
CA LYS A 122 -0.14 -20.96 -13.46
C LYS A 122 0.20 -22.07 -14.46
N ASN A 123 1.09 -23.02 -14.12
CA ASN A 123 1.42 -24.15 -14.98
C ASN A 123 1.70 -25.44 -14.18
N ASP A 124 1.58 -26.61 -14.83
CA ASP A 124 1.82 -27.95 -14.27
C ASP A 124 2.81 -28.79 -15.11
N ASP A 125 3.95 -28.22 -15.51
CA ASP A 125 4.94 -28.79 -16.45
C ASP A 125 4.44 -28.96 -17.90
N LYS A 126 3.12 -29.14 -18.11
CA LYS A 126 2.54 -29.53 -19.40
C LYS A 126 1.47 -28.58 -19.92
N TYR A 127 0.69 -27.98 -19.02
CA TYR A 127 -0.38 -27.06 -19.36
C TYR A 127 -0.14 -25.68 -18.74
N ILE A 128 -0.43 -24.63 -19.53
CA ILE A 128 -0.56 -23.27 -19.01
C ILE A 128 -2.04 -23.00 -18.76
N TYR A 129 -2.35 -22.60 -17.53
CA TYR A 129 -3.68 -22.17 -17.10
C TYR A 129 -3.70 -20.65 -17.08
N LEU A 130 -4.78 -20.05 -17.58
CA LEU A 130 -4.94 -18.60 -17.70
C LEU A 130 -6.35 -18.16 -17.29
N VAL A 131 -6.44 -17.05 -16.57
CA VAL A 131 -7.71 -16.36 -16.28
C VAL A 131 -7.72 -15.00 -16.97
N GLN A 132 -8.49 -14.88 -18.04
CA GLN A 132 -8.58 -13.67 -18.87
C GLN A 132 -9.98 -13.52 -19.49
N ASP A 133 -10.44 -12.27 -19.71
CA ASP A 133 -11.70 -11.97 -20.42
C ASP A 133 -12.95 -12.72 -19.87
N ASN A 134 -12.96 -12.99 -18.55
CA ASN A 134 -13.95 -13.79 -17.82
C ASN A 134 -14.06 -15.26 -18.29
N LYS A 135 -12.93 -15.86 -18.67
CA LYS A 135 -12.75 -17.29 -18.96
C LYS A 135 -11.60 -17.88 -18.12
N LEU A 136 -11.73 -19.16 -17.78
CA LEU A 136 -10.59 -20.04 -17.52
C LEU A 136 -10.18 -20.65 -18.87
N ILE A 137 -8.90 -20.56 -19.21
CA ILE A 137 -8.33 -21.04 -20.48
C ILE A 137 -7.23 -22.03 -20.13
N ILE A 138 -7.23 -23.21 -20.74
CA ILE A 138 -6.16 -24.20 -20.62
C ILE A 138 -5.46 -24.35 -21.96
N VAL A 139 -4.13 -24.30 -21.95
CA VAL A 139 -3.25 -24.46 -23.11
C VAL A 139 -2.36 -25.67 -22.90
N ASP A 140 -2.28 -26.57 -23.88
CA ASP A 140 -1.25 -27.61 -23.93
C ASP A 140 0.05 -26.96 -24.43
N ALA A 141 1.01 -26.79 -23.53
CA ALA A 141 2.31 -26.21 -23.85
C ALA A 141 3.28 -27.28 -24.39
N PHE A 142 3.12 -28.53 -23.98
CA PHE A 142 4.05 -29.61 -24.23
C PHE A 142 3.90 -30.20 -25.65
N ASN A 143 2.71 -30.67 -26.04
CA ASN A 143 2.51 -31.38 -27.31
C ASN A 143 2.17 -30.42 -28.46
N ASN A 144 0.94 -29.93 -28.50
CA ASN A 144 0.40 -29.26 -29.69
C ASN A 144 0.59 -27.74 -29.70
N LYS A 145 0.91 -27.13 -28.55
CA LYS A 145 1.05 -25.66 -28.40
C LYS A 145 -0.23 -24.95 -28.85
N GLU A 146 -1.37 -25.36 -28.30
CA GLU A 146 -2.70 -24.87 -28.63
C GLU A 146 -3.63 -24.76 -27.39
N ILE A 147 -4.76 -24.05 -27.54
CA ILE A 147 -5.80 -23.96 -26.50
C ILE A 147 -6.61 -25.26 -26.50
N VAL A 148 -6.64 -25.94 -25.36
CA VAL A 148 -7.39 -27.18 -25.12
C VAL A 148 -8.84 -26.88 -24.72
N SER A 149 -9.06 -25.86 -23.88
CA SER A 149 -10.40 -25.46 -23.42
C SER A 149 -10.52 -23.97 -23.10
N GLU A 150 -11.74 -23.44 -23.25
CA GLU A 150 -12.15 -22.09 -22.86
C GLU A 150 -13.44 -22.13 -22.04
N THR A 151 -13.33 -22.33 -20.73
CA THR A 151 -14.50 -22.38 -19.82
C THR A 151 -14.93 -20.98 -19.40
N ASP A 152 -16.13 -20.56 -19.79
CA ASP A 152 -16.72 -19.30 -19.36
C ASP A 152 -16.93 -19.28 -17.83
N LEU A 153 -16.40 -18.25 -17.15
CA LEU A 153 -16.66 -18.03 -15.73
C LEU A 153 -18.11 -17.53 -15.53
N PRO A 154 -18.67 -17.59 -14.30
CA PRO A 154 -20.01 -17.11 -14.01
C PRO A 154 -20.29 -15.68 -14.50
N LYS A 155 -21.53 -15.39 -14.88
CA LYS A 155 -21.90 -14.08 -15.41
C LYS A 155 -21.82 -13.01 -14.33
N ASN A 156 -21.44 -11.80 -14.74
CA ASN A 156 -21.23 -10.62 -13.89
C ASN A 156 -20.13 -10.81 -12.83
N THR A 157 -19.16 -11.70 -13.08
CA THR A 157 -17.88 -11.71 -12.37
C THR A 157 -16.79 -10.99 -13.17
N TYR A 158 -15.70 -10.67 -12.50
CA TYR A 158 -14.41 -10.33 -13.09
C TYR A 158 -13.34 -11.08 -12.31
N ALA A 159 -12.41 -11.75 -12.98
CA ALA A 159 -11.34 -12.53 -12.36
C ALA A 159 -10.00 -12.24 -13.04
N ASN A 160 -8.94 -12.24 -12.23
CA ASN A 160 -7.56 -11.93 -12.64
C ASN A 160 -6.53 -12.57 -11.71
N ASN A 161 -6.95 -13.52 -10.87
CA ASN A 161 -6.15 -14.17 -9.84
C ASN A 161 -6.62 -15.63 -9.73
N MET A 162 -5.69 -16.58 -9.59
CA MET A 162 -5.99 -17.97 -9.30
C MET A 162 -4.80 -18.70 -8.66
N PHE A 163 -5.10 -19.85 -8.07
CA PHE A 163 -4.14 -20.89 -7.69
C PHE A 163 -4.35 -22.16 -8.51
N LEU A 164 -3.32 -23.00 -8.57
CA LEU A 164 -3.35 -24.32 -9.20
C LEU A 164 -2.78 -25.34 -8.20
N TYR A 165 -3.58 -26.34 -7.85
CA TYR A 165 -3.20 -27.41 -6.94
C TYR A 165 -3.59 -28.77 -7.53
N LYS A 166 -2.61 -29.55 -8.00
CA LYS A 166 -2.84 -30.84 -8.66
C LYS A 166 -3.87 -30.68 -9.80
N ASN A 167 -5.05 -31.31 -9.68
CA ASN A 167 -6.16 -31.17 -10.62
C ASN A 167 -7.27 -30.21 -10.13
N ARG A 168 -6.90 -29.14 -9.41
CA ARG A 168 -7.81 -28.09 -8.95
C ARG A 168 -7.29 -26.72 -9.37
N VAL A 169 -8.10 -25.95 -10.08
CA VAL A 169 -7.86 -24.52 -10.31
C VAL A 169 -8.83 -23.72 -9.44
N VAL A 170 -8.28 -22.84 -8.60
CA VAL A 170 -9.06 -21.98 -7.69
C VAL A 170 -9.07 -20.58 -8.27
N VAL A 171 -10.13 -20.22 -9.00
CA VAL A 171 -10.26 -18.88 -9.60
C VAL A 171 -10.85 -17.91 -8.58
N LEU A 172 -10.12 -16.83 -8.31
CA LEU A 172 -10.54 -15.74 -7.44
C LEU A 172 -11.17 -14.63 -8.28
N ALA A 173 -12.47 -14.44 -8.07
CA ALA A 173 -13.30 -13.53 -8.84
C ALA A 173 -13.98 -12.50 -7.94
N GLN A 174 -14.30 -11.33 -8.48
CA GLN A 174 -15.09 -10.28 -7.82
C GLN A 174 -16.41 -10.07 -8.56
N SER A 175 -17.42 -9.59 -7.85
CA SER A 175 -18.74 -9.32 -8.41
C SER A 175 -19.58 -8.39 -7.54
N SER A 176 -20.43 -7.60 -8.19
CA SER A 176 -21.41 -6.72 -7.54
C SER A 176 -22.76 -7.45 -7.48
N ASP A 177 -22.92 -8.37 -6.53
CA ASP A 177 -24.16 -9.15 -6.39
C ASP A 177 -25.32 -8.26 -5.88
N GLU A 178 -26.54 -8.53 -6.35
CA GLU A 178 -27.76 -7.85 -5.91
C GLU A 178 -28.10 -8.25 -4.47
N SER A 179 -28.40 -7.25 -3.64
CA SER A 179 -28.69 -7.41 -2.21
C SER A 179 -29.87 -6.51 -1.81
N PHE A 180 -30.43 -6.74 -0.62
CA PHE A 180 -31.62 -6.05 -0.14
C PHE A 180 -31.48 -5.66 1.33
N TYR A 181 -31.91 -4.45 1.68
CA TYR A 181 -32.02 -4.02 3.07
C TYR A 181 -33.40 -3.42 3.35
N PHE A 182 -33.87 -3.55 4.58
CA PHE A 182 -35.14 -2.97 5.02
C PHE A 182 -34.88 -1.70 5.81
N ASN A 183 -35.61 -0.63 5.50
CA ASN A 183 -35.61 0.55 6.36
C ASN A 183 -36.27 0.22 7.71
N LYS A 184 -35.90 0.94 8.77
CA LYS A 184 -36.45 0.70 10.11
C LYS A 184 -37.98 0.92 10.11
N TYR A 185 -38.73 -0.14 10.44
CA TYR A 185 -40.19 -0.22 10.38
C TYR A 185 -40.82 -0.24 8.97
N ASP A 186 -40.03 -0.44 7.92
CA ASP A 186 -40.51 -0.67 6.55
C ASP A 186 -40.61 -2.18 6.25
N ILE A 187 -41.48 -2.55 5.32
CA ILE A 187 -41.64 -3.91 4.81
C ILE A 187 -41.29 -4.03 3.32
N MET A 188 -41.03 -2.90 2.64
CA MET A 188 -40.52 -2.87 1.28
C MET A 188 -38.99 -2.86 1.31
N PRO A 189 -38.30 -3.90 0.81
CA PRO A 189 -36.86 -3.89 0.73
C PRO A 189 -36.39 -2.83 -0.27
N GLN A 190 -35.36 -2.09 0.11
CA GLN A 190 -34.59 -1.25 -0.80
C GLN A 190 -33.52 -2.12 -1.48
N GLN A 191 -33.50 -2.10 -2.80
CA GLN A 191 -32.45 -2.74 -3.60
C GLN A 191 -31.12 -2.05 -3.34
N THR A 192 -30.06 -2.84 -3.19
CA THR A 192 -28.69 -2.39 -2.98
C THR A 192 -27.76 -3.38 -3.68
N TYR A 193 -26.47 -3.07 -3.75
CA TYR A 193 -25.48 -3.96 -4.34
C TYR A 193 -24.35 -4.14 -3.33
N GLU A 194 -23.84 -5.36 -3.22
CA GLU A 194 -22.73 -5.69 -2.34
C GLU A 194 -21.58 -6.26 -3.17
N GLN A 195 -20.36 -5.75 -2.94
CA GLN A 195 -19.18 -6.38 -3.52
C GLN A 195 -18.97 -7.72 -2.81
N MET A 196 -18.81 -8.76 -3.61
CA MET A 196 -18.59 -10.13 -3.18
C MET A 196 -17.35 -10.67 -3.88
N THR A 197 -16.41 -11.17 -3.10
CA THR A 197 -15.32 -12.04 -3.57
C THR A 197 -15.88 -13.45 -3.72
N LYS A 198 -15.49 -14.16 -4.77
CA LYS A 198 -15.94 -15.51 -5.12
C LYS A 198 -14.73 -16.41 -5.30
N VAL A 199 -14.75 -17.55 -4.66
CA VAL A 199 -13.76 -18.63 -4.82
C VAL A 199 -14.43 -19.70 -5.67
N LEU A 200 -13.99 -19.85 -6.91
CA LEU A 200 -14.55 -20.79 -7.87
C LEU A 200 -13.57 -21.96 -8.03
N ILE A 201 -13.94 -23.14 -7.56
CA ILE A 201 -13.06 -24.31 -7.62
C ILE A 201 -13.44 -25.14 -8.85
N TYR A 202 -12.49 -25.33 -9.77
CA TYR A 202 -12.64 -26.12 -10.97
C TYR A 202 -11.84 -27.42 -10.88
N ASP A 203 -12.49 -28.56 -11.15
CA ASP A 203 -11.81 -29.82 -11.45
C ASP A 203 -11.24 -29.75 -12.87
N VAL A 204 -9.93 -29.91 -12.99
CA VAL A 204 -9.18 -29.94 -14.26
C VAL A 204 -8.51 -31.29 -14.50
N SER A 205 -9.08 -32.37 -13.94
CA SER A 205 -8.63 -33.75 -14.22
C SER A 205 -8.87 -34.14 -15.67
N ASP A 206 -9.96 -33.64 -16.26
CA ASP A 206 -10.11 -33.51 -17.70
C ASP A 206 -9.69 -32.08 -18.10
N LYS A 207 -8.87 -31.96 -19.15
CA LYS A 207 -8.37 -30.66 -19.64
C LYS A 207 -9.28 -30.08 -20.74
N GLU A 208 -10.11 -30.91 -21.39
CA GLU A 208 -11.04 -30.51 -22.45
C GLU A 208 -12.38 -30.00 -21.88
N ASP A 209 -12.84 -30.52 -20.73
CA ASP A 209 -14.09 -30.10 -20.04
C ASP A 209 -13.88 -29.72 -18.56
N PRO A 210 -13.23 -28.57 -18.24
CA PRO A 210 -13.04 -28.11 -16.86
C PRO A 210 -14.35 -27.84 -16.11
N ALA A 211 -14.62 -28.63 -15.07
CA ALA A 211 -15.90 -28.63 -14.36
C ALA A 211 -15.85 -27.79 -13.06
N LEU A 212 -16.71 -26.77 -12.94
CA LEU A 212 -16.90 -26.03 -11.69
C LEU A 212 -17.50 -26.96 -10.63
N SER A 213 -16.73 -27.32 -9.60
CA SER A 213 -17.14 -28.24 -8.53
C SER A 213 -17.83 -27.53 -7.38
N GLU A 214 -17.27 -26.41 -6.89
CA GLU A 214 -17.80 -25.65 -5.74
C GLU A 214 -17.64 -24.13 -5.95
N THR A 215 -18.43 -23.33 -5.23
CA THR A 215 -18.38 -21.86 -5.26
C THR A 215 -18.65 -21.25 -3.89
N PHE A 216 -17.61 -20.69 -3.27
CA PHE A 216 -17.76 -19.87 -2.07
C PHE A 216 -17.95 -18.40 -2.44
N LYS A 217 -18.64 -17.64 -1.56
CA LYS A 217 -18.65 -16.18 -1.60
C LYS A 217 -18.27 -15.57 -0.26
N VAL A 218 -17.47 -14.52 -0.28
CA VAL A 218 -17.08 -13.73 0.89
C VAL A 218 -17.53 -12.30 0.66
N SER A 219 -18.21 -11.68 1.62
CA SER A 219 -18.52 -10.25 1.59
C SER A 219 -17.26 -9.40 1.37
N GLY A 220 -17.35 -8.33 0.60
CA GLY A 220 -16.22 -7.42 0.35
C GLY A 220 -15.45 -7.70 -0.94
N SER A 221 -14.56 -6.77 -1.27
CA SER A 221 -13.68 -6.84 -2.44
C SER A 221 -12.44 -7.68 -2.13
N TYR A 222 -11.89 -8.34 -3.14
CA TYR A 222 -10.64 -9.09 -3.01
C TYR A 222 -9.48 -8.13 -2.73
N PHE A 223 -8.67 -8.42 -1.72
CA PHE A 223 -7.45 -7.68 -1.42
C PHE A 223 -6.22 -8.48 -1.85
N GLN A 224 -5.92 -9.56 -1.12
CA GLN A 224 -4.79 -10.46 -1.40
C GLN A 224 -5.15 -11.88 -0.94
N SER A 225 -4.35 -12.86 -1.36
CA SER A 225 -4.41 -14.23 -0.88
C SER A 225 -3.04 -14.90 -0.93
N ARG A 226 -2.94 -16.05 -0.28
CA ARG A 226 -1.80 -16.97 -0.26
C ARG A 226 -2.30 -18.42 -0.28
N MET A 227 -1.44 -19.36 -0.64
CA MET A 227 -1.74 -20.79 -0.54
C MET A 227 -0.56 -21.57 0.02
N ILE A 228 -0.82 -22.45 0.97
CA ILE A 228 0.14 -23.41 1.54
C ILE A 228 -0.50 -24.79 1.41
N ASP A 229 0.23 -25.75 0.84
CA ASP A 229 -0.30 -27.06 0.43
C ASP A 229 -1.66 -26.96 -0.30
N ASP A 230 -2.76 -27.48 0.26
CA ASP A 230 -4.13 -27.37 -0.29
C ASP A 230 -5.00 -26.28 0.35
N ILE A 231 -4.43 -25.40 1.18
CA ILE A 231 -5.19 -24.39 1.93
C ILE A 231 -4.96 -23.00 1.34
N VAL A 232 -6.02 -22.41 0.80
CA VAL A 232 -6.03 -21.01 0.34
C VAL A 232 -6.46 -20.10 1.49
N TYR A 233 -5.58 -19.17 1.86
CA TYR A 233 -5.84 -18.10 2.81
C TYR A 233 -6.23 -16.84 2.04
N LEU A 234 -7.51 -16.45 2.14
CA LEU A 234 -8.12 -15.36 1.40
C LEU A 234 -8.38 -14.16 2.30
N VAL A 235 -7.93 -12.97 1.90
CA VAL A 235 -8.27 -11.69 2.56
C VAL A 235 -9.19 -10.87 1.66
N ALA A 236 -10.39 -10.58 2.17
CA ALA A 236 -11.36 -9.67 1.55
C ALA A 236 -11.63 -8.46 2.45
N VAL A 237 -11.89 -7.29 1.84
CA VAL A 237 -12.04 -6.01 2.55
C VAL A 237 -13.41 -5.39 2.31
N LYS A 238 -14.08 -4.94 3.38
CA LYS A 238 -15.42 -4.33 3.33
C LYS A 238 -15.52 -3.15 4.30
N TYR A 239 -15.87 -1.96 3.80
CA TYR A 239 -16.09 -0.77 4.62
C TYR A 239 -17.11 -0.99 5.74
N ALA A 240 -16.74 -0.65 6.98
CA ALA A 240 -17.61 -0.72 8.15
C ALA A 240 -18.45 0.56 8.27
N GLN A 241 -19.64 0.53 7.65
CA GLN A 241 -20.57 1.66 7.57
C GLN A 241 -21.83 1.47 8.43
N TYR A 242 -22.47 2.57 8.84
CA TYR A 242 -23.79 2.58 9.47
C TYR A 242 -24.91 2.77 8.43
N PRO A 243 -26.02 2.01 8.47
CA PRO A 243 -26.33 0.93 9.40
C PRO A 243 -25.48 -0.32 9.15
N VAL A 244 -25.02 -0.95 10.24
CA VAL A 244 -24.10 -2.10 10.20
C VAL A 244 -24.64 -3.21 9.31
N ARG A 245 -23.82 -3.61 8.34
CA ARG A 245 -23.97 -4.84 7.55
C ARG A 245 -22.75 -5.72 7.80
N PRO A 246 -22.83 -6.72 8.70
CA PRO A 246 -21.70 -7.61 8.99
C PRO A 246 -21.19 -8.31 7.72
N PRO A 247 -19.92 -8.72 7.66
CA PRO A 247 -19.47 -9.70 6.67
C PRO A 247 -20.23 -11.02 6.78
N VAL A 248 -20.38 -11.70 5.66
CA VAL A 248 -20.96 -13.04 5.58
C VAL A 248 -20.11 -13.89 4.64
N VAL A 249 -19.85 -15.14 5.04
CA VAL A 249 -19.24 -16.16 4.19
C VAL A 249 -20.32 -17.16 3.79
N PHE A 250 -20.53 -17.31 2.49
CA PHE A 250 -21.47 -18.24 1.88
C PHE A 250 -20.70 -19.47 1.40
N ALA A 251 -20.77 -20.54 2.19
CA ALA A 251 -20.29 -21.87 1.82
C ALA A 251 -21.47 -22.86 1.77
N GLN A 252 -21.24 -24.16 2.01
CA GLN A 252 -22.33 -25.15 2.12
C GLN A 252 -23.32 -24.81 3.26
N LYS A 253 -22.94 -23.90 4.15
CA LYS A 253 -23.82 -23.14 5.05
C LYS A 253 -23.42 -21.66 5.01
N VAL A 254 -24.34 -20.79 5.45
CA VAL A 254 -24.03 -19.38 5.71
C VAL A 254 -23.29 -19.29 7.05
N ILE A 255 -22.04 -18.83 7.01
CA ILE A 255 -21.20 -18.55 8.16
C ILE A 255 -21.28 -17.04 8.43
N ASN A 256 -21.49 -16.69 9.70
CA ASN A 256 -21.37 -15.31 10.19
C ASN A 256 -20.09 -15.31 11.04
N PRO A 257 -18.95 -14.88 10.49
CA PRO A 257 -17.68 -14.91 11.21
C PRO A 257 -17.74 -14.01 12.44
N ASP A 258 -16.92 -14.35 13.44
CA ASP A 258 -16.75 -13.51 14.61
C ASP A 258 -15.99 -12.22 14.25
N ILE A 259 -16.43 -11.09 14.83
CA ILE A 259 -15.90 -9.76 14.53
C ILE A 259 -15.12 -9.25 15.74
N TYR A 260 -13.83 -9.06 15.50
CA TYR A 260 -12.87 -8.51 16.43
C TYR A 260 -12.56 -7.04 16.10
N TYR A 261 -12.09 -6.31 17.11
CA TYR A 261 -11.59 -4.95 17.02
C TYR A 261 -10.48 -4.72 18.05
N PHE A 262 -9.85 -3.56 17.99
CA PHE A 262 -8.78 -3.15 18.88
C PHE A 262 -9.14 -1.79 19.49
N ASP A 263 -8.68 -1.51 20.71
CA ASP A 263 -8.89 -0.20 21.36
C ASP A 263 -7.90 0.84 20.81
N ASN A 264 -8.05 1.16 19.51
CA ASN A 264 -7.26 2.12 18.76
C ASN A 264 -8.18 2.88 17.79
N GLY A 265 -8.29 4.20 17.97
CA GLY A 265 -9.29 5.04 17.31
C GLY A 265 -8.90 5.50 15.91
N GLU A 266 -9.33 4.74 14.89
CA GLU A 266 -9.10 5.06 13.47
C GLU A 266 -10.18 6.00 12.87
N GLU A 267 -9.80 6.81 11.87
CA GLU A 267 -10.76 7.67 11.11
C GLU A 267 -11.88 6.88 10.42
N GLN A 268 -11.53 5.72 9.85
CA GLN A 268 -12.42 4.87 9.08
C GLN A 268 -12.03 3.41 9.30
N TYR A 269 -13.03 2.58 9.63
CA TYR A 269 -12.82 1.16 9.85
C TYR A 269 -13.21 0.32 8.63
N ASN A 270 -12.40 -0.70 8.36
CA ASN A 270 -12.66 -1.77 7.41
C ASN A 270 -12.79 -3.10 8.16
N TYR A 271 -13.76 -3.91 7.75
CA TYR A 271 -13.74 -5.35 8.03
C TYR A 271 -12.69 -5.99 7.12
N ASN A 272 -11.63 -6.53 7.71
CA ASN A 272 -10.65 -7.37 7.06
C ASN A 272 -11.03 -8.82 7.35
N ILE A 273 -11.48 -9.52 6.32
CA ILE A 273 -12.18 -10.80 6.43
C ILE A 273 -11.21 -11.86 5.93
N ILE A 274 -10.67 -12.64 6.86
CA ILE A 274 -9.75 -13.75 6.57
C ILE A 274 -10.60 -15.02 6.48
N VAL A 275 -10.40 -15.81 5.43
CA VAL A 275 -11.09 -17.09 5.22
C VAL A 275 -10.08 -18.12 4.74
N SER A 276 -9.99 -19.26 5.43
CA SER A 276 -9.20 -20.41 5.02
C SER A 276 -10.06 -21.42 4.25
N VAL A 277 -9.55 -21.91 3.13
CA VAL A 277 -10.29 -22.80 2.23
C VAL A 277 -9.46 -24.03 1.87
N ASP A 278 -9.93 -25.19 2.32
CA ASP A 278 -9.48 -26.51 1.90
C ASP A 278 -9.91 -26.77 0.45
N VAL A 279 -8.94 -26.85 -0.45
CA VAL A 279 -9.14 -27.07 -1.90
C VAL A 279 -9.29 -28.56 -2.23
N SER A 280 -8.75 -29.46 -1.40
CA SER A 280 -8.81 -30.92 -1.58
C SER A 280 -10.18 -31.50 -1.21
N ASN A 281 -10.79 -31.01 -0.13
CA ASN A 281 -12.11 -31.40 0.35
C ASN A 281 -13.21 -30.39 0.02
N GLU A 282 -12.87 -29.31 -0.68
CA GLU A 282 -13.77 -28.25 -1.17
C GLU A 282 -14.62 -27.64 -0.04
N LYS A 283 -13.97 -27.04 0.98
CA LYS A 283 -14.63 -26.44 2.16
C LYS A 283 -13.94 -25.18 2.67
N VAL A 284 -14.71 -24.29 3.29
CA VAL A 284 -14.16 -23.33 4.26
C VAL A 284 -13.78 -24.09 5.53
N ILE A 285 -12.56 -23.90 6.03
CA ILE A 285 -12.10 -24.42 7.33
C ILE A 285 -12.55 -23.45 8.41
N ASP A 286 -12.06 -22.21 8.35
CA ASP A 286 -12.31 -21.16 9.34
C ASP A 286 -12.51 -19.77 8.67
N SER A 287 -13.03 -18.82 9.44
CA SER A 287 -13.19 -17.43 8.99
C SER A 287 -13.30 -16.44 10.15
N GLU A 288 -12.43 -15.44 10.18
CA GLU A 288 -12.39 -14.38 11.18
C GLU A 288 -12.47 -12.98 10.55
N VAL A 289 -12.93 -11.98 11.32
CA VAL A 289 -13.00 -10.59 10.86
C VAL A 289 -12.31 -9.65 11.83
N TYR A 290 -11.34 -8.90 11.32
CA TYR A 290 -10.59 -7.89 12.06
C TYR A 290 -10.99 -6.47 11.60
N LEU A 291 -11.53 -5.69 12.53
CA LEU A 291 -11.90 -4.29 12.31
C LEU A 291 -10.64 -3.41 12.46
N LEU A 292 -10.01 -3.06 11.32
CA LEU A 292 -8.77 -2.27 11.25
C LEU A 292 -8.99 -0.96 10.48
N GLY A 293 -7.94 -0.15 10.34
CA GLY A 293 -7.92 1.09 9.56
C GLY A 293 -8.02 0.91 8.04
N TYR A 294 -7.64 1.96 7.30
CA TYR A 294 -7.82 2.00 5.84
C TYR A 294 -6.69 1.35 5.04
N SER A 295 -5.42 1.69 5.32
CA SER A 295 -4.26 1.11 4.62
C SER A 295 -4.05 -0.33 5.04
N ASN A 296 -3.69 -1.23 4.12
CA ASN A 296 -3.31 -2.60 4.43
C ASN A 296 -2.01 -3.00 3.72
N THR A 297 -1.24 -3.86 4.37
CA THR A 297 -0.12 -4.62 3.80
C THR A 297 -0.16 -6.02 4.39
N LEU A 298 -0.26 -7.04 3.54
CA LEU A 298 -0.26 -8.45 3.93
C LEU A 298 1.12 -9.06 3.69
N MET A 299 1.73 -9.65 4.71
CA MET A 299 2.82 -10.61 4.58
C MET A 299 2.36 -11.94 5.19
N MET A 300 2.91 -13.07 4.72
CA MET A 300 2.61 -14.39 5.28
C MET A 300 3.83 -15.29 5.17
N SER A 301 4.20 -15.92 6.28
CA SER A 301 5.17 -17.02 6.38
C SER A 301 4.45 -18.38 6.34
N GLU A 302 5.17 -19.49 6.57
CA GLU A 302 4.53 -20.81 6.65
C GLU A 302 3.59 -20.92 7.87
N ASP A 303 3.93 -20.27 9.00
CA ASP A 303 3.18 -20.35 10.27
C ASP A 303 2.31 -19.12 10.61
N ASN A 304 2.55 -17.95 10.00
CA ASN A 304 1.91 -16.68 10.41
C ASN A 304 1.43 -15.81 9.25
N ILE A 305 0.23 -15.24 9.40
CA ILE A 305 -0.28 -14.09 8.66
C ILE A 305 0.05 -12.81 9.43
N TYR A 306 0.63 -11.83 8.72
CA TYR A 306 0.88 -10.48 9.22
C TYR A 306 0.06 -9.45 8.45
N ILE A 307 -0.79 -8.70 9.18
CA ILE A 307 -1.54 -7.57 8.63
C ILE A 307 -1.00 -6.28 9.25
N ALA A 308 -0.38 -5.44 8.41
CA ALA A 308 0.19 -4.17 8.80
C ALA A 308 -0.60 -2.98 8.23
N PHE A 309 -0.77 -1.93 9.02
CA PHE A 309 -1.37 -0.66 8.60
C PHE A 309 -0.67 0.54 9.23
N GLN A 310 -0.66 1.69 8.55
CA GLN A 310 -0.23 2.93 9.18
C GLN A 310 -1.39 3.50 9.99
N LYS A 311 -1.15 3.80 11.27
CA LYS A 311 -2.10 4.45 12.19
C LYS A 311 -2.61 5.75 11.57
N GLN A 312 -3.93 5.96 11.50
CA GLN A 312 -4.52 7.20 10.97
C GLN A 312 -5.40 7.88 12.03
N PRO A 313 -4.81 8.73 12.90
CA PRO A 313 -5.51 9.35 14.00
C PRO A 313 -6.53 10.39 13.52
N HIS A 314 -7.65 10.42 14.23
CA HIS A 314 -8.87 11.09 13.83
C HIS A 314 -8.73 12.61 13.51
N ARG A 315 -8.90 12.98 12.23
CA ARG A 315 -8.81 14.34 11.64
C ARG A 315 -7.41 14.95 11.66
N CYS A 316 -6.42 14.33 11.01
CA CYS A 316 -5.06 14.87 10.99
C CYS A 316 -4.30 14.72 9.64
N TRP A 317 -4.34 15.76 8.82
CA TRP A 317 -3.33 16.03 7.76
C TRP A 317 -2.82 17.47 7.88
N GLY A 318 -1.56 17.64 8.28
CA GLY A 318 -0.89 18.94 8.37
C GLY A 318 -1.52 19.91 9.39
N TRP A 319 -1.73 21.17 8.98
CA TRP A 319 -2.23 22.23 9.87
C TRP A 319 -3.58 21.92 10.56
N TYR A 320 -4.37 21.01 10.01
CA TYR A 320 -5.68 20.64 10.54
C TYR A 320 -5.64 19.72 11.79
N CYS A 321 -4.47 19.19 12.17
CA CYS A 321 -4.30 18.35 13.37
C CYS A 321 -4.47 19.10 14.71
N ARG A 322 -4.64 20.43 14.67
CA ARG A 322 -4.74 21.29 15.86
C ARG A 322 -6.17 21.36 16.40
N ASP A 323 -6.52 20.42 17.26
CA ASP A 323 -7.54 20.70 18.29
C ASP A 323 -6.96 21.63 19.37
N ASN A 324 -7.85 22.30 20.13
CA ASN A 324 -7.48 23.14 21.25
C ASN A 324 -6.70 22.39 22.34
N SER A 325 -6.87 21.07 22.48
CA SER A 325 -6.03 20.23 23.36
C SER A 325 -4.56 20.25 22.93
N TYR A 326 -4.28 19.89 21.67
CA TYR A 326 -2.93 19.88 21.10
C TYR A 326 -2.22 21.23 21.22
N ASP A 327 -2.88 22.31 20.80
CA ASP A 327 -2.27 23.65 20.85
C ASP A 327 -2.12 24.19 22.28
N LYS A 328 -2.95 23.74 23.23
CA LYS A 328 -2.79 24.04 24.66
C LYS A 328 -1.57 23.34 25.24
N GLU A 329 -1.45 22.01 25.06
CA GLU A 329 -0.30 21.23 25.55
C GLU A 329 1.01 21.74 24.91
N ARG A 330 1.01 21.95 23.60
CA ARG A 330 2.14 22.55 22.85
C ARG A 330 2.54 23.93 23.41
N PHE A 331 1.60 24.72 23.93
CA PHE A 331 1.90 25.99 24.60
C PHE A 331 2.40 25.78 26.04
N THR A 332 1.67 25.03 26.88
CA THR A 332 1.94 24.91 28.32
C THR A 332 3.18 24.09 28.65
N ASP A 333 3.50 23.10 27.82
CA ASP A 333 4.51 22.08 28.14
C ASP A 333 5.80 22.26 27.34
N VAL A 334 5.77 23.09 26.28
CA VAL A 334 6.94 23.42 25.45
C VAL A 334 7.29 24.91 25.51
N VAL A 335 6.34 25.82 25.25
CA VAL A 335 6.62 27.27 25.20
C VAL A 335 6.82 27.85 26.61
N VAL A 336 5.87 27.63 27.52
CA VAL A 336 5.90 28.24 28.88
C VAL A 336 7.13 27.86 29.72
N PRO A 337 7.70 26.64 29.64
CA PRO A 337 8.97 26.32 30.29
C PRO A 337 10.17 27.08 29.74
N LEU A 338 10.11 27.56 28.49
CA LEU A 338 11.20 28.25 27.80
C LEU A 338 11.07 29.78 27.79
N LEU A 339 9.88 30.35 28.02
CA LEU A 339 9.69 31.81 28.20
C LEU A 339 10.64 32.37 29.27
N GLU A 340 11.19 33.57 29.07
CA GLU A 340 12.09 34.22 30.03
C GLU A 340 11.50 35.52 30.62
N GLY A 341 12.25 36.16 31.53
CA GLY A 341 11.89 37.43 32.16
C GLY A 341 10.55 37.41 32.92
N SER A 342 9.93 38.58 33.04
CA SER A 342 8.62 38.73 33.69
C SER A 342 7.48 38.07 32.91
N LEU A 343 7.63 37.89 31.59
CA LEU A 343 6.64 37.22 30.75
C LEU A 343 6.40 35.78 31.23
N LYS A 344 7.47 35.06 31.59
CA LYS A 344 7.36 33.71 32.19
C LYS A 344 6.52 33.73 33.47
N GLU A 345 6.76 34.70 34.35
CA GLU A 345 6.08 34.83 35.64
C GLU A 345 4.60 35.18 35.45
N ASP A 346 4.29 36.21 34.64
CA ASP A 346 2.93 36.62 34.27
C ASP A 346 2.11 35.45 33.69
N VAL A 347 2.65 34.74 32.70
CA VAL A 347 1.95 33.62 32.04
C VAL A 347 1.74 32.45 32.99
N GLN A 348 2.73 32.10 33.82
CA GLN A 348 2.57 31.04 34.83
C GLN A 348 1.54 31.40 35.91
N ASP A 349 1.48 32.66 36.36
CA ASP A 349 0.48 33.08 37.34
C ASP A 349 -0.93 33.14 36.75
N ILE A 350 -1.10 33.47 35.46
CA ILE A 350 -2.40 33.37 34.78
C ILE A 350 -2.84 31.90 34.67
N LEU A 351 -1.95 30.97 34.30
CA LEU A 351 -2.25 29.54 34.21
C LEU A 351 -2.63 28.90 35.57
N ARG A 352 -2.16 29.49 36.69
CA ARG A 352 -2.55 29.09 38.06
C ARG A 352 -3.97 29.55 38.44
N LEU A 353 -4.61 30.46 37.69
CA LEU A 353 -5.96 30.95 37.98
C LEU A 353 -7.05 29.93 37.61
N LYS A 354 -7.98 29.69 38.54
CA LYS A 354 -9.14 28.82 38.34
C LYS A 354 -10.27 29.55 37.59
N ILE A 355 -10.01 29.85 36.32
CA ILE A 355 -10.92 30.50 35.36
C ILE A 355 -11.05 29.62 34.10
N SER A 356 -11.86 30.00 33.12
CA SER A 356 -11.98 29.26 31.85
C SER A 356 -10.73 29.41 30.98
N ASP A 357 -10.44 28.39 30.17
CA ASP A 357 -9.31 28.40 29.21
C ASP A 357 -9.30 29.63 28.29
N GLU A 358 -10.47 30.04 27.79
CA GLU A 358 -10.65 31.26 26.98
C GLU A 358 -10.24 32.53 27.74
N GLU A 359 -10.56 32.63 29.03
CA GLU A 359 -10.22 33.78 29.88
C GLU A 359 -8.74 33.74 30.33
N GLN A 360 -8.16 32.55 30.52
CA GLN A 360 -6.70 32.40 30.67
C GLN A 360 -5.99 32.88 29.39
N TRP A 361 -6.42 32.40 28.23
CA TRP A 361 -5.81 32.72 26.95
C TRP A 361 -5.92 34.21 26.59
N ASN A 362 -7.06 34.85 26.82
CA ASN A 362 -7.22 36.29 26.61
C ASN A 362 -6.17 37.11 27.40
N ARG A 363 -5.95 36.78 28.67
CA ARG A 363 -4.97 37.46 29.54
C ARG A 363 -3.51 37.15 29.16
N ILE A 364 -3.24 35.93 28.70
CA ILE A 364 -1.93 35.53 28.17
C ILE A 364 -1.64 36.29 26.88
N SER A 365 -2.64 36.40 25.99
CA SER A 365 -2.57 37.14 24.73
C SER A 365 -2.33 38.64 24.96
N GLU A 366 -2.96 39.25 25.97
CA GLU A 366 -2.65 40.63 26.40
C GLU A 366 -1.16 40.78 26.80
N ARG A 367 -0.61 39.88 27.63
CA ARG A 367 0.80 39.94 28.07
C ARG A 367 1.79 39.67 26.92
N LEU A 368 1.49 38.73 26.04
CA LEU A 368 2.27 38.48 24.83
C LEU A 368 2.26 39.71 23.91
N THR A 369 1.10 40.35 23.72
CA THR A 369 0.97 41.59 22.93
C THR A 369 1.78 42.74 23.54
N GLU A 370 1.71 42.93 24.86
CA GLU A 370 2.52 43.92 25.58
C GLU A 370 4.03 43.64 25.54
N PHE A 371 4.44 42.39 25.31
CA PHE A 371 5.84 41.98 25.17
C PHE A 371 6.35 42.19 23.74
N PHE A 372 5.64 41.67 22.74
CA PHE A 372 6.03 41.82 21.33
C PHE A 372 6.03 43.27 20.85
N ASN A 373 5.11 44.11 21.36
CA ASN A 373 5.14 45.55 21.06
C ASN A 373 6.41 46.25 21.59
N LYS A 374 6.97 45.81 22.73
CA LYS A 374 8.24 46.37 23.27
C LYS A 374 9.44 45.91 22.46
N LEU A 375 9.48 44.63 22.08
CA LEU A 375 10.50 44.08 21.18
C LEU A 375 10.53 44.80 19.83
N GLN A 376 9.37 45.17 19.28
CA GLN A 376 9.31 45.91 18.01
C GLN A 376 9.84 47.36 18.11
N ASP A 377 9.83 47.95 19.31
CA ASP A 377 10.29 49.32 19.57
C ASP A 377 11.77 49.39 20.03
N ASP A 378 12.45 48.25 20.24
CA ASP A 378 13.79 48.17 20.88
C ASP A 378 14.66 47.04 20.29
N GLU A 379 15.63 47.40 19.43
CA GLU A 379 16.55 46.47 18.76
C GLU A 379 17.50 45.75 19.75
N ASP A 380 17.89 46.38 20.87
CA ASP A 380 18.78 45.76 21.86
C ASP A 380 18.04 44.63 22.62
N LEU A 381 16.72 44.76 22.83
CA LEU A 381 15.89 43.68 23.37
C LEU A 381 15.66 42.56 22.35
N GLN A 382 15.66 42.84 21.04
CA GLN A 382 15.51 41.78 20.05
C GLN A 382 16.70 40.80 20.10
N ASP A 383 17.93 41.31 20.13
CA ASP A 383 19.15 40.50 20.30
C ASP A 383 19.16 39.72 21.64
N GLU A 384 18.52 40.23 22.71
CA GLU A 384 18.38 39.53 24.00
C GLU A 384 17.46 38.29 23.89
N TYR A 385 16.29 38.43 23.26
CA TYR A 385 15.28 37.37 23.19
C TYR A 385 15.35 36.47 21.94
N ASP A 386 16.17 36.82 20.93
CA ASP A 386 16.37 36.01 19.72
C ASP A 386 16.80 34.57 20.07
N LYS A 387 17.63 34.38 21.11
CA LYS A 387 17.97 33.04 21.60
C LYS A 387 16.74 32.30 22.15
N MET A 388 15.92 32.96 22.98
CA MET A 388 14.69 32.36 23.54
C MET A 388 13.73 31.93 22.41
N PHE A 389 13.59 32.73 21.35
CA PHE A 389 12.75 32.36 20.20
C PHE A 389 13.30 31.17 19.41
N ASN A 390 14.61 31.08 19.22
CA ASN A 390 15.24 29.92 18.58
C ASN A 390 15.09 28.64 19.44
N ASP A 391 15.37 28.70 20.74
CA ASP A 391 15.16 27.59 21.70
C ASP A 391 13.69 27.12 21.69
N ILE A 392 12.73 28.05 21.68
CA ILE A 392 11.30 27.75 21.59
C ILE A 392 10.97 27.07 20.25
N GLN A 393 11.47 27.58 19.12
CA GLN A 393 11.17 27.01 17.81
C GLN A 393 11.76 25.60 17.64
N GLU A 394 13.00 25.36 18.08
CA GLU A 394 13.62 24.03 18.07
C GLU A 394 12.82 23.05 18.94
N ALA A 395 12.45 23.43 20.17
CA ALA A 395 11.66 22.57 21.06
C ALA A 395 10.24 22.31 20.53
N LEU A 396 9.63 23.28 19.85
CA LEU A 396 8.32 23.14 19.21
C LEU A 396 8.36 22.21 18.01
N ASP A 397 9.38 22.29 17.16
CA ASP A 397 9.57 21.36 16.05
C ASP A 397 9.89 19.95 16.55
N ASP A 398 10.68 19.82 17.62
CA ASP A 398 11.00 18.53 18.22
C ASP A 398 9.81 17.93 19.00
N TYR A 399 8.82 18.74 19.39
CA TYR A 399 7.51 18.28 19.89
C TYR A 399 6.59 17.85 18.74
N ASP A 400 6.40 18.72 17.73
CA ASP A 400 5.58 18.44 16.56
C ASP A 400 6.08 17.19 15.81
N ALA A 401 7.40 16.99 15.73
CA ALA A 401 8.02 15.78 15.19
C ALA A 401 7.64 14.51 15.95
N LYS A 402 7.66 14.52 17.29
CA LYS A 402 7.33 13.34 18.11
C LYS A 402 5.86 12.98 17.99
N GLN A 403 4.98 13.98 17.98
CA GLN A 403 3.55 13.78 17.79
C GLN A 403 3.23 13.25 16.39
N LEU A 404 3.84 13.82 15.34
CA LEU A 404 3.72 13.30 13.97
C LEU A 404 4.29 11.88 13.82
N LEU A 405 5.34 11.52 14.55
CA LEU A 405 5.94 10.18 14.54
C LEU A 405 5.02 9.13 15.18
N GLU A 406 4.53 9.41 16.40
CA GLU A 406 3.53 8.58 17.08
C GLU A 406 2.23 8.44 16.27
N ASN A 407 1.89 9.46 15.47
CA ASN A 407 0.74 9.49 14.57
C ASN A 407 1.01 8.90 13.18
N SER A 408 2.23 8.40 12.91
CA SER A 408 2.62 7.80 11.62
C SER A 408 3.30 6.43 11.76
N LYS A 409 3.22 5.81 12.94
CA LYS A 409 3.61 4.42 13.19
C LYS A 409 2.85 3.44 12.30
N THR A 410 3.55 2.40 11.86
CA THR A 410 2.94 1.16 11.39
C THR A 410 2.57 0.29 12.60
N ILE A 411 1.31 -0.15 12.68
CA ILE A 411 0.85 -1.21 13.58
C ILE A 411 0.85 -2.52 12.79
N ILE A 412 1.29 -3.62 13.40
CA ILE A 412 1.40 -4.93 12.75
C ILE A 412 0.76 -5.99 13.64
N HIS A 413 -0.28 -6.66 13.16
CA HIS A 413 -0.91 -7.80 13.85
C HIS A 413 -0.33 -9.13 13.36
N LYS A 414 -0.06 -10.06 14.28
CA LYS A 414 0.39 -11.43 14.04
C LYS A 414 -0.76 -12.41 14.32
N ILE A 415 -1.12 -13.20 13.31
CA ILE A 415 -2.19 -14.21 13.37
C ILE A 415 -1.55 -15.53 12.92
N ALA A 416 -1.48 -16.51 13.82
CA ALA A 416 -0.96 -17.83 13.50
C ALA A 416 -1.95 -18.62 12.63
N VAL A 417 -1.43 -19.53 11.82
CA VAL A 417 -2.20 -20.49 11.02
C VAL A 417 -1.71 -21.92 11.28
N ASP A 418 -2.63 -22.86 11.49
CA ASP A 418 -2.30 -24.29 11.72
C ASP A 418 -3.39 -25.18 11.10
N GLU A 419 -3.02 -26.02 10.12
CA GLU A 419 -3.94 -26.78 9.24
C GLU A 419 -5.19 -25.97 8.75
N GLY A 420 -5.04 -24.65 8.62
CA GLY A 420 -6.10 -23.71 8.21
C GLY A 420 -7.00 -23.16 9.33
N GLU A 421 -6.85 -23.56 10.59
CA GLU A 421 -7.43 -22.82 11.72
C GLU A 421 -6.70 -21.48 11.89
N LEU A 422 -7.43 -20.41 12.29
CA LEU A 422 -6.89 -19.06 12.46
C LEU A 422 -6.78 -18.71 13.94
N SER A 423 -5.68 -18.07 14.37
CA SER A 423 -5.50 -17.70 15.77
C SER A 423 -4.74 -16.39 15.97
N TYR A 424 -5.42 -15.34 16.44
CA TYR A 424 -4.76 -14.09 16.85
C TYR A 424 -3.74 -14.32 17.96
N GLN A 425 -2.49 -13.89 17.74
CA GLN A 425 -1.43 -13.97 18.76
C GLN A 425 -1.25 -12.63 19.47
N THR A 426 -0.77 -11.62 18.74
CA THR A 426 -0.19 -10.39 19.32
C THR A 426 -0.11 -9.27 18.25
N LYS A 427 0.33 -8.07 18.65
CA LYS A 427 0.66 -6.96 17.75
C LYS A 427 1.98 -6.30 18.14
N GLY A 428 2.71 -5.80 17.15
CA GLY A 428 3.87 -4.93 17.31
C GLY A 428 3.66 -3.56 16.66
N SER A 429 4.66 -2.70 16.74
CA SER A 429 4.68 -1.42 16.02
C SER A 429 6.08 -0.98 15.62
N ALA A 430 6.18 -0.21 14.54
CA ALA A 430 7.41 0.38 14.02
C ALA A 430 7.18 1.84 13.61
N ASP A 431 8.14 2.74 13.83
CA ASP A 431 7.98 4.15 13.49
C ASP A 431 8.07 4.36 11.97
N GLY A 432 7.13 5.12 11.40
CA GLY A 432 7.01 5.35 9.96
C GLY A 432 6.20 4.28 9.23
N ARG A 433 6.15 4.40 7.89
CA ARG A 433 5.40 3.51 6.99
C ARG A 433 6.28 2.46 6.33
N LEU A 434 5.72 1.30 6.02
CA LEU A 434 6.29 0.34 5.06
C LEU A 434 6.37 0.94 3.65
N LEU A 435 7.14 0.32 2.75
CA LEU A 435 6.99 0.53 1.31
C LEU A 435 5.86 -0.33 0.75
N ASN A 436 5.85 -1.62 1.10
CA ASN A 436 4.92 -2.65 0.65
C ASN A 436 5.13 -3.94 1.51
N GLN A 437 4.53 -5.08 1.13
CA GLN A 437 4.67 -6.35 1.87
C GLN A 437 6.12 -6.82 2.07
N PHE A 438 7.03 -6.33 1.23
CA PHE A 438 8.42 -6.76 1.13
C PHE A 438 9.38 -5.88 1.94
N SER A 439 8.81 -4.94 2.69
CA SER A 439 9.42 -4.33 3.87
C SER A 439 9.17 -5.14 5.14
N LEU A 440 8.57 -6.33 5.03
CA LEU A 440 8.36 -7.32 6.10
C LEU A 440 8.96 -8.66 5.70
N ASP A 441 9.43 -9.41 6.70
CA ASP A 441 10.03 -10.74 6.59
C ASP A 441 10.03 -11.43 7.97
N GLU A 442 9.75 -12.73 8.06
CA GLU A 442 9.89 -13.51 9.32
C GLU A 442 11.09 -14.47 9.20
N TYR A 443 12.03 -14.38 10.15
CA TYR A 443 13.26 -15.18 10.12
C TYR A 443 13.68 -15.61 11.54
N GLU A 444 13.88 -16.92 11.71
CA GLU A 444 14.18 -17.57 13.00
C GLU A 444 13.23 -17.13 14.15
N GLY A 445 11.94 -16.95 13.83
CA GLY A 445 10.88 -16.53 14.76
C GLY A 445 10.79 -15.02 15.05
N ASN A 446 11.61 -14.20 14.39
CA ASN A 446 11.64 -12.75 14.55
C ASN A 446 11.03 -12.06 13.33
N LEU A 447 10.15 -11.08 13.52
CA LEU A 447 9.65 -10.23 12.42
C LEU A 447 10.63 -9.08 12.17
N ARG A 448 11.10 -8.98 10.93
CA ARG A 448 12.06 -7.98 10.47
C ARG A 448 11.33 -6.94 9.61
N VAL A 449 11.49 -5.67 9.95
CA VAL A 449 10.62 -4.58 9.47
C VAL A 449 11.46 -3.41 8.99
N ALA A 450 11.25 -2.94 7.76
CA ALA A 450 11.88 -1.73 7.21
C ALA A 450 10.84 -0.61 7.00
N THR A 451 11.16 0.63 7.37
CA THR A 451 10.22 1.76 7.25
C THR A 451 10.87 3.03 6.70
N THR A 452 10.04 3.88 6.09
CA THR A 452 10.33 5.30 5.85
C THR A 452 9.49 6.15 6.82
N VAL A 453 10.16 7.01 7.57
CA VAL A 453 9.57 8.13 8.30
C VAL A 453 9.59 9.36 7.41
N ASP A 454 8.48 10.10 7.34
CA ASP A 454 8.35 11.31 6.52
C ASP A 454 7.51 12.39 7.20
N LEU A 455 8.16 13.21 8.04
CA LEU A 455 7.49 14.21 8.87
C LEU A 455 7.48 15.58 8.17
N TRP A 456 6.31 16.20 8.07
CA TRP A 456 6.13 17.52 7.46
C TRP A 456 5.79 18.54 8.55
N MET A 457 6.74 19.43 8.86
CA MET A 457 6.72 20.39 9.97
C MET A 457 6.81 21.82 9.45
N ASN A 458 6.59 22.82 10.32
CA ASN A 458 6.61 24.23 9.91
C ASN A 458 8.00 24.70 9.45
N SER A 459 9.08 24.20 10.05
CA SER A 459 10.46 24.51 9.67
C SER A 459 11.00 23.70 8.49
N GLY A 460 10.32 22.62 8.08
CA GLY A 460 10.73 21.79 6.95
C GLY A 460 10.21 20.36 6.99
N ARG A 461 10.77 19.54 6.10
CA ARG A 461 10.46 18.11 5.97
C ARG A 461 11.62 17.27 6.50
N LYS A 462 11.34 16.33 7.40
CA LYS A 462 12.33 15.41 7.99
C LYS A 462 12.01 13.99 7.52
N THR A 463 12.80 13.51 6.57
CA THR A 463 12.64 12.19 5.96
C THR A 463 13.84 11.31 6.28
N TYR A 464 13.61 10.05 6.66
CA TYR A 464 14.68 9.07 6.95
C TYR A 464 14.08 7.66 7.01
N ASN A 465 14.94 6.64 7.06
CA ASN A 465 14.53 5.25 7.00
C ASN A 465 15.06 4.49 8.23
N ASN A 466 14.34 3.46 8.65
CA ASN A 466 14.68 2.66 9.81
C ASN A 466 14.51 1.17 9.50
N VAL A 467 15.17 0.33 10.29
CA VAL A 467 15.01 -1.13 10.31
C VAL A 467 14.81 -1.55 11.76
N TYR A 468 13.85 -2.43 12.01
CA TYR A 468 13.49 -2.96 13.31
C TYR A 468 13.46 -4.49 13.26
N VAL A 469 13.74 -5.11 14.40
CA VAL A 469 13.54 -6.54 14.63
C VAL A 469 12.65 -6.70 15.86
N LEU A 470 11.51 -7.34 15.67
CA LEU A 470 10.56 -7.72 16.71
C LEU A 470 10.71 -9.22 16.98
N ASP A 471 10.53 -9.66 18.22
CA ASP A 471 10.57 -11.09 18.56
C ASP A 471 9.21 -11.80 18.34
N GLU A 472 9.11 -13.05 18.80
CA GLU A 472 7.93 -13.91 18.62
C GLU A 472 6.65 -13.31 19.23
N ASP A 473 6.79 -12.62 20.37
CA ASP A 473 5.75 -11.88 21.11
C ASP A 473 5.46 -10.49 20.48
N MET A 474 6.22 -10.11 19.44
CA MET A 474 6.22 -8.83 18.73
C MET A 474 6.80 -7.65 19.53
N ASP A 475 7.58 -7.92 20.58
CA ASP A 475 8.31 -6.90 21.35
C ASP A 475 9.58 -6.45 20.60
N LEU A 476 9.95 -5.17 20.71
CA LEU A 476 11.06 -4.58 19.95
C LEU A 476 12.42 -4.95 20.57
N ILE A 477 13.17 -5.83 19.90
CA ILE A 477 14.45 -6.36 20.41
C ILE A 477 15.71 -5.73 19.79
N GLY A 478 15.64 -5.18 18.57
CA GLY A 478 16.79 -4.56 17.90
C GLY A 478 16.37 -3.55 16.82
N LYS A 479 17.23 -2.56 16.51
CA LYS A 479 16.93 -1.53 15.50
C LYS A 479 18.14 -0.78 14.94
N VAL A 480 18.02 -0.32 13.70
CA VAL A 480 18.91 0.65 13.03
C VAL A 480 18.06 1.83 12.55
N GLU A 481 18.32 3.04 13.04
CA GLU A 481 17.48 4.21 12.78
C GLU A 481 18.23 5.32 12.03
N ASN A 482 17.47 6.26 11.44
CA ASN A 482 18.00 7.45 10.75
C ASN A 482 18.87 7.14 9.51
N ILE A 483 18.64 6.00 8.86
CA ILE A 483 19.31 5.58 7.63
C ILE A 483 18.88 6.50 6.48
N ALA A 484 19.85 6.90 5.65
CA ALA A 484 19.63 7.72 4.44
C ALA A 484 18.73 8.95 4.67
N LYS A 485 19.19 9.89 5.52
CA LYS A 485 18.48 11.16 5.79
C LYS A 485 18.21 11.91 4.49
N ASP A 486 17.00 12.45 4.39
CA ASP A 486 16.36 13.07 3.23
C ASP A 486 16.01 12.13 2.05
N GLU A 487 16.19 10.82 2.18
CA GLU A 487 15.89 9.81 1.16
C GLU A 487 14.76 8.87 1.63
N GLN A 488 14.06 8.19 0.71
CA GLN A 488 13.00 7.21 1.03
C GLN A 488 13.36 5.82 0.48
N ILE A 489 12.86 4.74 1.11
CA ILE A 489 13.00 3.37 0.59
C ILE A 489 12.33 3.26 -0.78
N TYR A 490 13.07 2.71 -1.74
CA TYR A 490 12.61 2.35 -3.09
C TYR A 490 12.61 0.84 -3.34
N SER A 491 13.43 0.08 -2.60
CA SER A 491 13.35 -1.38 -2.57
C SER A 491 13.97 -1.96 -1.29
N THR A 492 13.46 -3.10 -0.83
CA THR A 492 13.99 -3.88 0.30
C THR A 492 13.98 -5.37 -0.04
N ARG A 493 15.08 -6.06 0.25
CA ARG A 493 15.20 -7.52 0.14
C ARG A 493 15.92 -8.06 1.36
N PHE A 494 15.18 -8.69 2.25
CA PHE A 494 15.76 -9.60 3.23
C PHE A 494 16.28 -10.84 2.48
N MET A 495 17.39 -11.41 2.97
CA MET A 495 17.94 -12.69 2.52
C MET A 495 18.82 -13.26 3.63
N GLY A 496 18.49 -14.44 4.14
CA GLY A 496 19.21 -15.06 5.26
C GLY A 496 19.31 -14.10 6.45
N ASP A 497 20.52 -13.87 6.95
CA ASP A 497 20.82 -12.98 8.08
C ASP A 497 21.11 -11.51 7.67
N LYS A 498 20.73 -11.09 6.44
CA LYS A 498 20.97 -9.74 5.90
C LYS A 498 19.69 -9.05 5.42
N LEU A 499 19.74 -7.72 5.38
CA LEU A 499 18.83 -6.87 4.60
C LEU A 499 19.60 -6.02 3.60
N TYR A 500 19.15 -6.05 2.36
CA TYR A 500 19.59 -5.19 1.27
C TYR A 500 18.52 -4.13 1.03
N MET A 501 18.90 -2.86 1.15
CA MET A 501 17.96 -1.73 1.08
C MET A 501 18.46 -0.66 0.12
N VAL A 502 17.54 -0.09 -0.64
CA VAL A 502 17.81 0.85 -1.74
C VAL A 502 16.96 2.09 -1.51
N THR A 503 17.58 3.27 -1.50
CA THR A 503 16.91 4.54 -1.16
C THR A 503 17.16 5.61 -2.20
N PHE A 504 16.18 6.49 -2.45
CA PHE A 504 16.33 7.48 -3.51
C PHE A 504 15.91 8.90 -3.11
N ARG A 505 16.68 9.85 -3.66
CA ARG A 505 16.36 11.27 -3.79
C ARG A 505 16.89 11.83 -5.12
N GLN A 506 18.12 11.46 -5.50
CA GLN A 506 18.77 11.86 -6.77
C GLN A 506 19.80 10.83 -7.29
N VAL A 507 20.53 10.19 -6.37
CA VAL A 507 21.50 9.11 -6.59
C VAL A 507 21.25 8.10 -5.48
N ASP A 508 21.26 6.80 -5.80
CA ASP A 508 20.82 5.74 -4.91
C ASP A 508 21.99 5.12 -4.14
N PRO A 509 21.94 5.02 -2.80
CA PRO A 509 22.81 4.15 -2.01
C PRO A 509 22.13 2.78 -1.81
N PHE A 510 22.66 1.75 -2.45
CA PHE A 510 22.43 0.35 -2.08
C PHE A 510 23.15 0.08 -0.76
N PHE A 511 22.40 -0.23 0.31
CA PHE A 511 22.90 -0.57 1.64
C PHE A 511 22.90 -2.08 1.89
N VAL A 512 23.88 -2.54 2.68
CA VAL A 512 23.89 -3.87 3.30
C VAL A 512 23.81 -3.69 4.80
N ILE A 513 22.83 -4.34 5.42
CA ILE A 513 22.53 -4.28 6.86
C ILE A 513 22.61 -5.69 7.42
N ASP A 514 23.37 -5.86 8.51
CA ASP A 514 23.43 -7.11 9.25
C ASP A 514 22.25 -7.24 10.20
N LEU A 515 21.67 -8.45 10.23
CA LEU A 515 20.61 -8.86 11.12
C LEU A 515 20.97 -10.19 11.83
N SER A 516 22.25 -10.59 11.84
CA SER A 516 22.74 -11.86 12.39
C SER A 516 22.69 -11.91 13.92
N ASP A 517 22.90 -10.78 14.59
CA ASP A 517 22.41 -10.55 15.95
C ASP A 517 21.11 -9.72 15.88
N PRO A 518 19.93 -10.32 16.05
CA PRO A 518 18.66 -9.61 15.96
C PRO A 518 18.48 -8.53 17.04
N LYS A 519 19.36 -8.47 18.05
CA LYS A 519 19.37 -7.46 19.13
C LYS A 519 20.37 -6.34 18.89
N ASN A 520 21.36 -6.56 18.04
CA ASN A 520 22.38 -5.57 17.67
C ASN A 520 22.56 -5.47 16.13
N PRO A 521 21.49 -5.25 15.35
CA PRO A 521 21.60 -5.08 13.91
C PRO A 521 22.45 -3.84 13.56
N GLU A 522 23.23 -3.90 12.48
CA GLU A 522 24.15 -2.81 12.10
C GLU A 522 24.29 -2.61 10.59
N MET A 523 24.76 -1.43 10.16
CA MET A 523 25.00 -1.12 8.75
C MET A 523 26.44 -1.49 8.37
N LEU A 524 26.61 -2.55 7.58
CA LEU A 524 27.92 -3.03 7.14
C LEU A 524 28.49 -2.17 6.01
N GLY A 525 27.72 -1.99 4.93
CA GLY A 525 28.23 -1.45 3.68
C GLY A 525 27.24 -0.56 2.93
N LYS A 526 27.76 0.24 2.00
CA LYS A 526 26.95 1.01 1.05
C LYS A 526 27.67 1.30 -0.26
N LEU A 527 26.94 1.21 -1.36
CA LEU A 527 27.40 1.51 -2.71
C LEU A 527 26.49 2.57 -3.33
N LYS A 528 27.05 3.69 -3.82
CA LYS A 528 26.27 4.72 -4.53
C LYS A 528 26.30 4.50 -6.04
N ILE A 529 25.12 4.38 -6.65
CA ILE A 529 24.92 4.12 -8.09
C ILE A 529 24.02 5.18 -8.75
N PRO A 530 24.17 5.44 -10.06
CA PRO A 530 23.18 6.16 -10.84
C PRO A 530 21.95 5.28 -11.08
N GLY A 531 20.80 5.92 -11.27
CA GLY A 531 19.50 5.25 -11.26
C GLY A 531 18.96 5.01 -9.85
N TYR A 532 17.99 4.12 -9.76
CA TYR A 532 17.51 3.46 -8.55
C TYR A 532 17.02 2.06 -8.91
N SER A 533 17.02 1.13 -7.95
CA SER A 533 16.31 -0.16 -8.10
C SER A 533 14.90 -0.04 -7.50
N SER A 534 13.88 -0.52 -8.20
CA SER A 534 12.54 -0.67 -7.63
C SER A 534 12.36 -2.08 -7.04
N TYR A 535 13.00 -3.07 -7.64
CA TYR A 535 12.99 -4.46 -7.21
C TYR A 535 14.40 -5.01 -7.03
N LEU A 536 14.58 -5.90 -6.06
CA LEU A 536 15.81 -6.63 -5.74
C LEU A 536 15.51 -8.13 -5.64
N HIS A 537 16.30 -8.95 -6.34
CA HIS A 537 16.19 -10.40 -6.36
C HIS A 537 17.57 -11.06 -6.19
N PRO A 538 17.82 -11.87 -5.15
CA PRO A 538 19.01 -12.68 -5.02
C PRO A 538 19.15 -13.63 -6.19
N TYR A 539 20.34 -13.63 -6.78
CA TYR A 539 20.77 -14.68 -7.69
C TYR A 539 21.38 -15.85 -6.90
N ASN A 540 22.03 -15.55 -5.77
CA ASN A 540 22.53 -16.51 -4.76
C ASN A 540 23.09 -15.72 -3.54
N GLU A 541 23.69 -16.41 -2.58
CA GLU A 541 24.28 -15.84 -1.35
C GLU A 541 25.26 -14.67 -1.61
N ASP A 542 26.03 -14.71 -2.71
CA ASP A 542 27.04 -13.70 -3.06
C ASP A 542 26.51 -12.59 -4.00
N PHE A 543 25.33 -12.75 -4.62
CA PHE A 543 24.91 -11.92 -5.76
C PHE A 543 23.43 -11.52 -5.77
N ILE A 544 23.14 -10.25 -6.08
CA ILE A 544 21.77 -9.70 -6.15
C ILE A 544 21.54 -8.94 -7.47
N ILE A 545 20.41 -9.20 -8.11
CA ILE A 545 19.93 -8.50 -9.31
C ILE A 545 19.00 -7.37 -8.88
N GLY A 546 19.34 -6.12 -9.23
CA GLY A 546 18.44 -4.98 -9.14
C GLY A 546 17.74 -4.70 -10.46
N VAL A 547 16.44 -4.39 -10.42
CA VAL A 547 15.64 -3.95 -11.57
C VAL A 547 14.99 -2.60 -11.26
N GLY A 548 15.15 -1.61 -12.13
CA GLY A 548 14.75 -0.23 -11.84
C GLY A 548 14.81 0.72 -13.02
N LYS A 549 15.13 1.99 -12.74
CA LYS A 549 15.29 3.05 -13.75
C LYS A 549 16.70 3.62 -13.70
N GLN A 550 17.29 3.91 -14.87
CA GLN A 550 18.50 4.73 -14.91
C GLN A 550 18.14 6.21 -14.73
N THR A 551 19.00 6.97 -14.06
CA THR A 551 18.87 8.43 -13.93
C THR A 551 20.15 9.17 -14.34
N GLU A 552 20.00 10.44 -14.71
CA GLU A 552 21.10 11.36 -14.98
C GLU A 552 20.82 12.71 -14.33
N ILE A 553 21.84 13.28 -13.66
CA ILE A 553 21.74 14.60 -13.04
C ILE A 553 21.89 15.66 -14.15
N ASN A 554 20.90 16.55 -14.27
CA ASN A 554 20.93 17.67 -15.20
C ASN A 554 21.74 18.86 -14.66
N ASP A 555 22.02 19.85 -15.51
CA ASP A 555 22.83 21.05 -15.19
C ASP A 555 22.28 21.90 -14.02
N TRP A 556 21.05 21.65 -13.55
CA TRP A 556 20.40 22.33 -12.44
C TRP A 556 20.33 21.46 -11.17
N GLY A 557 21.00 20.32 -11.15
CA GLY A 557 21.06 19.42 -9.99
C GLY A 557 19.80 18.56 -9.80
N GLY A 558 18.97 18.38 -10.83
CA GLY A 558 17.80 17.49 -10.78
C GLY A 558 18.05 16.16 -11.48
N ALA A 559 17.60 15.05 -10.89
CA ALA A 559 17.66 13.73 -11.53
C ALA A 559 16.59 13.59 -12.63
N THR A 560 16.99 13.08 -13.79
CA THR A 560 16.14 12.85 -14.96
C THR A 560 16.10 11.37 -15.29
N ILE A 561 14.92 10.76 -15.32
CA ILE A 561 14.73 9.34 -15.62
C ILE A 561 15.00 9.06 -17.12
N LYS A 562 15.81 8.02 -17.38
CA LYS A 562 16.12 7.43 -18.69
C LYS A 562 15.30 6.15 -18.91
N GLY A 563 15.93 5.07 -19.38
CA GLY A 563 15.30 3.76 -19.59
C GLY A 563 15.15 2.93 -18.32
N VAL A 564 14.76 1.67 -18.50
CA VAL A 564 14.84 0.63 -17.46
C VAL A 564 16.30 0.20 -17.31
N LYS A 565 16.76 -0.05 -16.08
CA LYS A 565 18.11 -0.59 -15.79
C LYS A 565 17.97 -1.94 -15.10
N ILE A 566 18.82 -2.90 -15.47
CA ILE A 566 19.18 -4.03 -14.60
C ILE A 566 20.64 -3.88 -14.15
N SER A 567 20.92 -4.28 -12.91
CA SER A 567 22.24 -4.24 -12.28
C SER A 567 22.52 -5.57 -11.57
N LEU A 568 23.77 -6.04 -11.63
CA LEU A 568 24.24 -7.17 -10.82
C LEU A 568 25.15 -6.63 -9.72
N PHE A 569 24.82 -6.92 -8.47
CA PHE A 569 25.61 -6.56 -7.29
C PHE A 569 26.32 -7.79 -6.74
N ASP A 570 27.63 -7.69 -6.57
CA ASP A 570 28.45 -8.59 -5.74
C ASP A 570 28.41 -8.08 -4.29
N VAL A 571 27.94 -8.95 -3.40
CA VAL A 571 27.78 -8.71 -1.95
C VAL A 571 28.60 -9.68 -1.10
N SER A 572 29.47 -10.50 -1.70
CA SER A 572 30.39 -11.44 -1.01
C SER A 572 31.35 -10.74 0.00
N ASP A 573 31.47 -9.42 -0.13
CA ASP A 573 32.16 -8.49 0.75
C ASP A 573 31.13 -7.46 1.23
N PHE A 574 30.40 -7.81 2.30
CA PHE A 574 29.24 -7.04 2.79
C PHE A 574 29.57 -5.59 3.19
N GLU A 575 30.80 -5.31 3.60
CA GLU A 575 31.27 -3.94 3.89
C GLU A 575 31.48 -3.11 2.60
N ASN A 576 31.89 -3.77 1.51
CA ASN A 576 32.27 -3.13 0.25
C ASN A 576 31.51 -3.75 -0.96
N PRO A 577 30.17 -3.68 -1.01
CA PRO A 577 29.37 -4.19 -2.14
C PRO A 577 29.68 -3.47 -3.45
N LYS A 578 29.56 -4.17 -4.60
CA LYS A 578 30.05 -3.70 -5.91
C LYS A 578 29.01 -3.95 -7.02
N GLU A 579 28.74 -2.96 -7.87
CA GLU A 579 27.97 -3.14 -9.12
C GLU A 579 28.94 -3.74 -10.16
N VAL A 580 28.74 -5.01 -10.50
CA VAL A 580 29.63 -5.81 -11.36
C VAL A 580 29.34 -5.54 -12.83
N ASP A 581 28.06 -5.48 -13.18
CA ASP A 581 27.58 -5.23 -14.54
C ASP A 581 26.21 -4.55 -14.53
N THR A 582 25.87 -3.87 -15.62
CA THR A 582 24.61 -3.13 -15.80
C THR A 582 24.15 -3.18 -17.25
N PHE A 583 22.84 -3.29 -17.46
CA PHE A 583 22.25 -3.20 -18.80
C PHE A 583 21.08 -2.19 -18.82
N GLU A 584 21.16 -1.18 -19.69
CA GLU A 584 20.12 -0.16 -19.91
C GLU A 584 19.20 -0.50 -21.10
N MET A 585 17.89 -0.30 -20.95
CA MET A 585 16.87 -0.64 -21.95
C MET A 585 15.98 0.56 -22.32
N GLY A 586 15.96 0.89 -23.61
CA GLY A 586 15.19 1.99 -24.19
C GLY A 586 15.57 3.39 -23.69
N MET A 587 14.65 4.34 -23.79
CA MET A 587 14.84 5.73 -23.33
C MET A 587 13.75 6.20 -22.37
N GLN A 588 13.79 7.48 -21.96
CA GLN A 588 12.80 8.11 -21.09
C GLN A 588 11.35 7.76 -21.46
N GLY A 589 10.64 7.12 -20.53
CA GLY A 589 9.26 6.65 -20.69
C GLY A 589 9.10 5.17 -21.03
N THR A 590 10.20 4.46 -21.31
CA THR A 590 10.27 2.98 -21.34
C THR A 590 9.91 2.39 -19.99
N ASP A 591 9.14 1.30 -20.00
CA ASP A 591 8.58 0.74 -18.78
C ASP A 591 8.50 -0.80 -18.77
N SER A 592 8.48 -1.38 -17.58
CA SER A 592 8.49 -2.84 -17.37
C SER A 592 7.54 -3.20 -16.22
N PRO A 593 6.69 -4.23 -16.36
CA PRO A 593 5.79 -4.67 -15.30
C PRO A 593 6.49 -5.03 -13.98
N ILE A 594 7.76 -5.46 -14.02
CA ILE A 594 8.58 -5.81 -12.85
C ILE A 594 8.67 -4.67 -11.82
N LEU A 595 8.49 -3.41 -12.26
CA LEU A 595 8.61 -2.22 -11.42
C LEU A 595 7.37 -1.93 -10.56
N TYR A 596 6.28 -2.69 -10.75
CA TYR A 596 5.03 -2.58 -10.00
C TYR A 596 4.32 -3.93 -9.75
N ASP A 597 4.80 -5.02 -10.37
CA ASP A 597 4.32 -6.39 -10.21
C ASP A 597 5.50 -7.37 -10.34
N HIS A 598 5.94 -7.89 -9.20
CA HIS A 598 7.08 -8.80 -9.08
C HIS A 598 6.89 -10.15 -9.81
N LYS A 599 5.65 -10.58 -10.07
CA LYS A 599 5.38 -11.85 -10.76
C LYS A 599 5.74 -11.80 -12.25
N ALA A 600 6.00 -10.60 -12.77
CA ALA A 600 6.54 -10.41 -14.11
C ALA A 600 8.06 -10.69 -14.22
N PHE A 601 8.76 -10.86 -13.10
CA PHE A 601 10.18 -11.23 -13.09
C PHE A 601 10.32 -12.75 -13.13
N LEU A 602 11.15 -13.25 -14.05
CA LEU A 602 11.50 -14.66 -14.15
C LEU A 602 13.03 -14.80 -14.17
N LEU A 603 13.54 -15.63 -13.26
CA LEU A 603 14.90 -16.16 -13.25
C LEU A 603 14.79 -17.68 -13.05
N PHE A 604 15.35 -18.46 -13.97
CA PHE A 604 15.34 -19.94 -13.91
C PHE A 604 16.57 -20.49 -14.63
N ASP A 605 17.36 -21.36 -13.99
CA ASP A 605 18.65 -21.87 -14.51
C ASP A 605 19.55 -20.78 -15.13
N ASP A 606 19.80 -19.72 -14.35
CA ASP A 606 20.43 -18.45 -14.74
C ASP A 606 19.81 -17.71 -15.95
N VAL A 607 18.71 -18.16 -16.53
CA VAL A 607 18.00 -17.44 -17.61
C VAL A 607 17.09 -16.38 -16.99
N LEU A 608 17.45 -15.11 -17.19
CA LEU A 608 16.70 -13.94 -16.74
C LEU A 608 15.85 -13.38 -17.87
N VAL A 609 14.54 -13.24 -17.64
CA VAL A 609 13.60 -12.66 -18.60
C VAL A 609 13.01 -11.35 -18.06
N ILE A 610 13.11 -10.29 -18.87
CA ILE A 610 12.62 -8.95 -18.55
C ILE A 610 11.52 -8.53 -19.55
N PRO A 611 10.23 -8.68 -19.22
CA PRO A 611 9.12 -8.09 -19.97
C PRO A 611 9.20 -6.55 -20.01
N ILE A 612 8.97 -5.94 -21.17
CA ILE A 612 9.18 -4.50 -21.38
C ILE A 612 8.31 -3.90 -22.49
N SER A 613 7.90 -2.65 -22.28
CA SER A 613 7.37 -1.72 -23.28
C SER A 613 8.48 -0.69 -23.58
N GLU A 614 9.34 -1.02 -24.54
CA GLU A 614 10.54 -0.25 -24.89
C GLU A 614 10.19 0.93 -25.80
N ILE A 615 10.41 2.16 -25.35
CA ILE A 615 10.46 3.32 -26.25
C ILE A 615 11.79 3.26 -27.00
N THR A 616 11.72 2.89 -28.27
CA THR A 616 12.88 2.73 -29.16
C THR A 616 13.25 4.02 -29.90
N GLN A 617 12.26 4.89 -30.15
CA GLN A 617 12.47 6.16 -30.85
C GLN A 617 11.43 7.21 -30.46
N ARG A 618 11.87 8.47 -30.33
CA ARG A 618 11.05 9.67 -30.22
C ARG A 618 11.23 10.53 -31.47
N GLU A 619 10.15 10.81 -32.20
CA GLU A 619 10.15 11.64 -33.42
C GLU A 619 9.36 12.94 -33.17
N THR A 620 9.86 14.09 -33.65
CA THR A 620 9.23 15.39 -33.39
C THR A 620 8.08 15.65 -34.36
N ARG A 621 6.85 15.80 -33.83
CA ARG A 621 5.63 16.08 -34.59
C ARG A 621 5.31 17.57 -34.59
N GLY A 622 5.82 18.27 -35.60
CA GLY A 622 5.61 19.71 -35.76
C GLY A 622 6.30 20.52 -34.65
N GLN A 623 5.65 21.56 -34.15
CA GLN A 623 6.23 22.48 -33.17
C GLN A 623 5.93 22.13 -31.69
N TYR A 624 4.96 21.24 -31.44
CA TYR A 624 4.36 21.06 -30.10
C TYR A 624 4.05 19.60 -29.72
N GLY A 625 4.59 18.60 -30.43
CA GLY A 625 4.30 17.19 -30.15
C GLY A 625 5.46 16.26 -30.44
N TYR A 626 5.35 15.04 -29.92
CA TYR A 626 6.22 13.92 -30.21
C TYR A 626 5.35 12.70 -30.57
N ASP A 627 5.77 11.94 -31.59
CA ASP A 627 5.29 10.59 -31.83
C ASP A 627 6.34 9.60 -31.31
N TYR A 628 5.89 8.53 -30.66
CA TYR A 628 6.77 7.53 -30.02
C TYR A 628 6.61 6.17 -30.68
N LYS A 629 7.73 5.47 -30.90
CA LYS A 629 7.77 4.09 -31.40
C LYS A 629 8.07 3.12 -30.25
N TYR A 630 7.10 2.27 -29.98
CA TYR A 630 7.14 1.26 -28.92
C TYR A 630 7.51 -0.10 -29.52
N TRP A 631 8.33 -0.84 -28.80
CA TRP A 631 8.58 -2.27 -29.00
C TRP A 631 8.09 -3.00 -27.74
N ASP A 632 7.06 -3.82 -27.90
CA ASP A 632 6.46 -4.59 -26.82
C ASP A 632 6.99 -6.03 -26.90
N GLY A 633 7.61 -6.53 -25.84
CA GLY A 633 8.28 -7.83 -25.85
C GLY A 633 8.97 -8.16 -24.52
N ALA A 634 9.95 -9.07 -24.56
CA ALA A 634 10.83 -9.38 -23.45
C ALA A 634 12.30 -9.49 -23.91
N TYR A 635 13.23 -9.02 -23.07
CA TYR A 635 14.65 -9.32 -23.21
C TYR A 635 14.96 -10.63 -22.47
N VAL A 636 15.94 -11.39 -22.96
CA VAL A 636 16.38 -12.65 -22.35
C VAL A 636 17.90 -12.64 -22.21
N PHE A 637 18.38 -12.86 -20.99
CA PHE A 637 19.81 -12.88 -20.63
C PHE A 637 20.19 -14.21 -19.99
N LYS A 638 21.42 -14.65 -20.18
CA LYS A 638 22.09 -15.59 -19.28
C LYS A 638 22.81 -14.76 -18.22
N VAL A 639 22.49 -15.00 -16.95
CA VAL A 639 23.18 -14.40 -15.80
C VAL A 639 24.41 -15.23 -15.49
N SER A 640 25.47 -14.57 -15.02
CA SER A 640 26.55 -15.22 -14.29
C SER A 640 27.17 -14.24 -13.31
N LYS A 641 28.07 -14.72 -12.44
CA LYS A 641 28.90 -13.86 -11.59
C LYS A 641 29.78 -12.83 -12.33
N ASN A 642 29.82 -12.87 -13.67
CA ASN A 642 30.55 -11.91 -14.51
C ASN A 642 29.65 -10.78 -15.06
N GLY A 643 28.31 -10.90 -14.97
CA GLY A 643 27.35 -9.97 -15.58
C GLY A 643 26.22 -10.65 -16.36
N PHE A 644 25.62 -9.89 -17.29
CA PHE A 644 24.45 -10.29 -18.09
C PHE A 644 24.81 -10.49 -19.57
N ASP A 645 24.89 -11.75 -20.02
CA ASP A 645 25.04 -12.06 -21.44
C ASP A 645 23.66 -12.06 -22.13
N LEU A 646 23.40 -11.07 -22.99
CA LEU A 646 22.13 -10.98 -23.74
C LEU A 646 22.02 -12.12 -24.77
N ILE A 647 21.11 -13.07 -24.54
CA ILE A 647 20.77 -14.13 -25.50
C ILE A 647 19.97 -13.50 -26.65
N GLY A 648 18.95 -12.70 -26.35
CA GLY A 648 18.16 -12.03 -27.38
C GLY A 648 16.90 -11.32 -26.90
N LYS A 649 15.95 -11.14 -27.81
CA LYS A 649 14.70 -10.40 -27.58
C LYS A 649 13.49 -11.10 -28.20
N VAL A 650 12.52 -11.51 -27.39
CA VAL A 650 11.24 -12.04 -27.88
C VAL A 650 10.27 -10.88 -28.11
N LYS A 651 9.97 -10.58 -29.38
CA LYS A 651 9.05 -9.50 -29.76
C LYS A 651 7.59 -9.98 -29.74
N HIS A 652 6.72 -9.30 -29.01
CA HIS A 652 5.28 -9.43 -29.17
C HIS A 652 4.74 -8.53 -30.30
N ASP A 653 4.95 -7.22 -30.21
CA ASP A 653 4.40 -6.22 -31.16
C ASP A 653 5.33 -4.99 -31.31
N SER A 654 5.05 -4.09 -32.26
CA SER A 654 5.62 -2.75 -32.28
C SER A 654 4.65 -1.75 -32.88
N ARG A 655 4.34 -0.69 -32.12
CA ARG A 655 3.29 0.29 -32.40
C ARG A 655 3.86 1.71 -32.40
N SER A 656 3.31 2.56 -33.25
CA SER A 656 3.57 4.01 -33.23
C SER A 656 2.36 4.72 -32.64
N SER A 657 2.56 5.61 -31.68
CA SER A 657 1.47 6.37 -31.06
C SER A 657 1.85 7.81 -30.76
N SER A 658 0.89 8.70 -31.01
CA SER A 658 0.89 10.10 -30.59
C SER A 658 0.14 10.36 -29.28
N TYR A 659 -0.32 9.29 -28.64
CA TYR A 659 -1.06 9.29 -27.38
C TYR A 659 -0.38 8.33 -26.39
N TYR A 660 -0.38 8.71 -25.11
CA TYR A 660 0.22 7.99 -23.98
C TYR A 660 -0.56 6.73 -23.57
N ASN A 661 -0.84 5.84 -24.52
CA ASN A 661 -1.51 4.58 -24.26
C ASN A 661 -0.46 3.52 -23.93
N TRP A 662 0.09 3.56 -22.70
CA TRP A 662 1.36 2.90 -22.33
C TRP A 662 1.41 1.40 -22.62
N TYR A 663 0.30 0.68 -22.47
CA TYR A 663 0.21 -0.77 -22.67
C TYR A 663 -0.84 -1.15 -23.73
N GLY A 664 -0.53 -2.17 -24.52
CA GLY A 664 -1.42 -2.80 -25.49
C GLY A 664 -1.74 -4.24 -25.07
N ARG A 665 -2.73 -4.90 -25.68
CA ARG A 665 -3.01 -6.34 -25.41
C ARG A 665 -1.80 -7.24 -25.74
N ALA A 666 -0.86 -6.75 -26.54
CA ALA A 666 0.37 -7.44 -26.89
C ALA A 666 1.55 -7.18 -25.92
N SER A 667 1.43 -6.27 -24.95
CA SER A 667 2.50 -6.01 -23.97
C SER A 667 2.71 -7.22 -23.06
N VAL A 668 3.94 -7.77 -23.04
CA VAL A 668 4.27 -8.94 -22.21
C VAL A 668 4.14 -8.59 -20.73
N SER A 669 3.42 -9.43 -19.99
CA SER A 669 3.16 -9.29 -18.55
C SER A 669 3.72 -10.44 -17.71
N ARG A 670 3.95 -11.61 -18.32
CA ARG A 670 4.53 -12.81 -17.70
C ARG A 670 5.43 -13.55 -18.67
N SER A 671 6.30 -14.38 -18.11
CA SER A 671 7.07 -15.39 -18.82
C SER A 671 7.16 -16.66 -17.99
N ILE A 672 7.22 -17.82 -18.64
CA ILE A 672 7.39 -19.15 -18.05
C ILE A 672 8.43 -19.90 -18.90
N ILE A 673 9.28 -20.71 -18.28
CA ILE A 673 10.13 -21.70 -18.95
C ILE A 673 9.61 -23.10 -18.59
N MET A 674 9.51 -23.98 -19.59
CA MET A 674 9.24 -25.42 -19.44
C MET A 674 10.16 -26.19 -20.39
N ASP A 675 10.81 -27.25 -19.91
CA ASP A 675 11.96 -27.90 -20.57
C ASP A 675 13.02 -26.88 -21.00
N ASN A 676 13.10 -26.59 -22.31
CA ASN A 676 14.07 -25.68 -22.94
C ASN A 676 13.34 -24.57 -23.74
N GLU A 677 12.03 -24.40 -23.51
CA GLU A 677 11.17 -23.48 -24.23
C GLU A 677 10.75 -22.30 -23.35
N LEU A 678 10.97 -21.09 -23.84
CA LEU A 678 10.50 -19.86 -23.23
C LEU A 678 9.11 -19.48 -23.76
N PHE A 679 8.14 -19.39 -22.86
CA PHE A 679 6.78 -18.93 -23.10
C PHE A 679 6.64 -17.47 -22.64
N THR A 680 6.53 -16.51 -23.56
CA THR A 680 6.22 -15.11 -23.20
C THR A 680 4.74 -14.82 -23.40
N ILE A 681 4.11 -14.18 -22.41
CA ILE A 681 2.65 -14.10 -22.28
C ILE A 681 2.20 -12.64 -22.21
N SER A 682 1.21 -12.30 -23.03
CA SER A 682 0.46 -11.05 -22.99
C SER A 682 -1.04 -11.33 -23.13
N ASN A 683 -1.90 -10.32 -22.91
CA ASN A 683 -3.36 -10.41 -23.03
C ASN A 683 -3.89 -10.61 -24.48
N LYS A 684 -3.11 -11.23 -25.36
CA LYS A 684 -3.38 -11.51 -26.78
C LYS A 684 -2.57 -12.69 -27.33
N TYR A 685 -1.34 -12.88 -26.86
CA TYR A 685 -0.45 -13.92 -27.36
C TYR A 685 0.23 -14.65 -26.22
N ILE A 686 0.33 -15.97 -26.36
CA ILE A 686 1.51 -16.70 -25.88
C ILE A 686 2.43 -16.84 -27.09
N LYS A 687 3.73 -16.63 -26.91
CA LYS A 687 4.77 -16.97 -27.89
C LYS A 687 5.72 -17.97 -27.28
N VAL A 688 6.22 -18.89 -28.11
CA VAL A 688 7.12 -19.96 -27.69
C VAL A 688 8.43 -19.85 -28.47
N ASN A 689 9.55 -19.83 -27.75
CA ASN A 689 10.88 -19.60 -28.29
C ASN A 689 11.89 -20.59 -27.71
N ASP A 690 12.81 -21.09 -28.55
CA ASP A 690 13.82 -22.09 -28.20
C ASP A 690 15.02 -21.46 -27.46
N LEU A 691 15.30 -21.86 -26.22
CA LEU A 691 16.43 -21.33 -25.43
C LEU A 691 17.80 -21.84 -25.93
N GLU A 692 17.86 -22.98 -26.60
CA GLU A 692 19.10 -23.58 -27.12
C GLU A 692 19.50 -23.01 -28.50
N ASN A 693 18.51 -22.54 -29.28
CA ASN A 693 18.70 -22.05 -30.66
C ASN A 693 18.40 -20.54 -30.80
N ASP A 694 19.14 -19.68 -30.12
CA ASP A 694 19.10 -18.20 -30.26
C ASP A 694 17.69 -17.55 -30.16
N LEU A 695 16.76 -18.16 -29.40
CA LEU A 695 15.34 -17.77 -29.30
C LEU A 695 14.55 -17.95 -30.60
N ASP A 696 14.87 -18.94 -31.43
CA ASP A 696 14.10 -19.26 -32.63
C ASP A 696 12.62 -19.51 -32.30
N GLY A 697 11.73 -18.97 -33.13
CA GLY A 697 10.28 -18.94 -32.85
C GLY A 697 9.59 -20.26 -33.15
N LEU A 698 9.31 -21.05 -32.11
CA LEU A 698 8.65 -22.35 -32.21
C LEU A 698 7.13 -22.24 -32.45
N GLY A 699 6.47 -21.20 -31.92
CA GLY A 699 5.03 -21.02 -32.11
C GLY A 699 4.45 -19.74 -31.54
N SER A 700 3.17 -19.49 -31.81
CA SER A 700 2.38 -18.48 -31.10
C SER A 700 0.90 -18.83 -31.08
N ILE A 701 0.34 -18.80 -29.87
CA ILE A 701 -1.07 -19.02 -29.58
C ILE A 701 -1.74 -17.66 -29.49
N THR A 702 -2.83 -17.45 -30.22
CA THR A 702 -3.65 -16.23 -30.09
C THR A 702 -4.73 -16.47 -29.04
N LEU A 703 -4.70 -15.71 -27.96
CA LEU A 703 -5.70 -15.77 -26.90
C LEU A 703 -7.00 -15.07 -27.31
N PRO A 704 -8.16 -15.52 -26.79
CA PRO A 704 -9.46 -14.89 -27.06
C PRO A 704 -9.53 -13.44 -26.54
N GLY A 705 -10.66 -12.77 -26.79
CA GLY A 705 -10.95 -11.42 -26.30
C GLY A 705 -10.88 -10.32 -27.37
N ASN A 706 -11.42 -9.15 -27.05
CA ASN A 706 -11.78 -8.12 -28.03
C ASN A 706 -10.69 -7.05 -28.20
N ASP A 707 -10.09 -6.96 -29.40
CA ASP A 707 -9.12 -5.91 -29.76
C ASP A 707 -9.66 -4.47 -29.73
N ASN A 708 -10.99 -4.31 -29.73
CA ASN A 708 -11.66 -3.00 -29.59
C ASN A 708 -12.22 -2.77 -28.18
N ALA A 709 -12.01 -3.67 -27.23
CA ALA A 709 -12.27 -3.35 -25.83
C ALA A 709 -11.27 -2.28 -25.38
N PRO A 710 -11.69 -1.24 -24.64
CA PRO A 710 -10.74 -0.40 -23.94
C PRO A 710 -9.92 -1.28 -23.02
N ILE A 711 -8.59 -1.14 -23.04
CA ILE A 711 -7.71 -1.77 -22.06
C ILE A 711 -7.91 -1.00 -20.76
N TYR A 712 -9.00 -1.31 -20.07
CA TYR A 712 -9.16 -1.00 -18.67
C TYR A 712 -8.12 -1.82 -17.92
N TYR A 713 -6.94 -1.23 -17.72
CA TYR A 713 -6.32 -1.39 -16.42
C TYR A 713 -7.37 -0.92 -15.41
N THR A 714 -7.99 -1.89 -14.76
CA THR A 714 -8.04 -1.79 -13.30
C THR A 714 -6.58 -1.68 -12.86
N GLU A 715 -6.08 -0.44 -12.72
CA GLU A 715 -5.12 -0.20 -11.63
C GLU A 715 -5.77 -0.85 -10.40
N PRO A 716 -5.06 -1.70 -9.63
CA PRO A 716 -5.55 -2.10 -8.34
C PRO A 716 -5.85 -0.81 -7.59
N THR A 717 -7.13 -0.52 -7.31
CA THR A 717 -7.54 0.73 -6.67
C THR A 717 -7.28 0.67 -5.17
N VAL A 718 -6.02 0.38 -4.84
CA VAL A 718 -5.32 0.83 -3.65
C VAL A 718 -5.19 2.35 -3.79
N ARG A 719 -6.28 3.02 -3.41
CA ARG A 719 -6.24 4.41 -2.95
C ARG A 719 -5.57 4.47 -1.58
#